data_AF-A0A938SSP1-F1
#
_entry.id   AF-A0A938SSP1-F1
#
_cell.length_a   1.000
_cell.length_b   1.000
_cell.length_c   1.000
_cell.angle_alpha   90.00
_cell.angle_beta   90.00
_cell.angle_gamma   90.00
#
_symmetry.space_group_name_H-M   'P 1'
#
loop_
_entity.id
_entity.type
_entity.pdbx_description
1 polymer ?
#
loop_
_entity_poly.entity_id
_entity_poly.type
_entity_poly.pdbx_seq_one_letter_code
_entity_poly.pdbx_strand_id
1 'polypeptide(L)'
;MSRPGRTGGSMVRPGAGSRAGLGRAGAGSLDRTGAATAGGRRRGAGSTSRTGGASAIDARSWISRSASQRGGVRGGRGGSCEFHSASTRSNGLGVSRGLAQGGLMAAACTPRQAPNGVPDPARGGWPANQRGRGARHGGGVGRGWASMTGVAGRQRRSLPAGAHARAVPSARTRGEERVMVPAIGRIGAVVMMVLVGCAVAAPPTSPEAHLGRPVGGDFALADWSEVGGYFKRLASESPRVRTQPVGTTAEGREFLISILSDEGNLSRLEAIRSHARTLADPRGKSDAEKRAALREGRAILFISCAMHATETAAPQFAMEFAHRLATSDEEPWASARRETVVVMFPSTNPDGQDLVVDWYRRTVGTPYEATDLLRLYQLYAGHDNNRDWFMLTQAETRIVTGLLYKEWFPTVYWDVHQHGTERERFFVPPFRDPLNPNLDPSIIAGINLLGTRAVMDMTRAGFTGISTGVTYDMWWNGGNRNVPVRHNMVGLLTEAASVEVATPVFLPVTRLRAPGDLGAYAPSNRFLKPWPGGWWRLRDIIDYEMAFGSSLLSSLSREREVWLRNALEASERAIAAGREEGPTGWLVPSDNRDPGAVRRLVDVLLRTGVEVSVSEEAVRADGREYPAGTIVIRRDQPYGAHVKDLFDVQRYPEGSPPYDVAGWTLPLLLGVRRVEVMGPMPEGTRPAADVASATGAFRGDGREEGGGISTHHSDAWTRLAAALASGAGLRLGTTGEWEGVFLPVEGGPTELAALRRLPRIGLYAPWSGSMDEGWMRYVLDSNRIPYVSVRNEMVRAGDLGSFIDVLIIASLSAGQLDRGRAPGSVHEAYAGGLAPEGAIAIEEFVRGGGTLITIGSATPWAISLLKAPLVDVTSEPAGREFSCPGSVLRAIPERADLTAGLPASVSLMFSRGAAYREMTADERRATGSTDARTETLLRYAPTRLLQSGWVAKPEVIEGKSAWVRVPHGRGRAHLFGFQPQYRGWSTGTFQLVFRAAMLEPPIER
;
A
#
# COMPACT_ATOMS: atom_id res chain seq x y z
N MET A 1 12.22 -64.90 -13.10
CA MET A 1 11.28 -64.91 -11.95
C MET A 1 12.09 -65.01 -10.65
N SER A 2 11.55 -64.50 -9.54
CA SER A 2 11.88 -64.87 -8.14
C SER A 2 13.32 -64.74 -7.58
N ARG A 3 13.56 -63.64 -6.83
CA ARG A 3 14.39 -63.45 -5.59
C ARG A 3 15.67 -64.29 -5.33
N PRO A 4 16.78 -63.61 -4.98
CA PRO A 4 17.61 -63.85 -3.79
C PRO A 4 17.20 -62.91 -2.62
N GLY A 5 17.73 -62.95 -1.38
CA GLY A 5 18.78 -63.73 -0.69
C GLY A 5 19.48 -62.83 0.37
N ARG A 6 20.22 -63.29 1.40
CA ARG A 6 20.51 -64.62 1.98
C ARG A 6 21.20 -64.39 3.36
N THR A 7 21.13 -65.31 4.33
CA THR A 7 21.76 -65.13 5.67
C THR A 7 22.35 -66.42 6.28
N GLY A 8 23.45 -66.28 7.04
CA GLY A 8 24.12 -67.35 7.83
C GLY A 8 25.28 -68.07 7.11
N GLY A 9 26.31 -68.59 7.79
CA GLY A 9 26.69 -68.42 9.22
C GLY A 9 27.65 -69.50 9.77
N SER A 10 28.08 -69.32 11.03
CA SER A 10 28.60 -70.33 11.99
C SER A 10 30.10 -70.74 12.06
N MET A 11 30.45 -71.23 13.28
CA MET A 11 31.52 -72.18 13.71
C MET A 11 33.00 -71.77 13.91
N VAL A 12 33.35 -71.62 15.20
CA VAL A 12 34.30 -72.45 16.01
C VAL A 12 35.81 -72.55 15.66
N ARG A 13 36.63 -72.53 16.73
CA ARG A 13 38.12 -72.64 16.83
C ARG A 13 38.56 -74.11 17.10
N PRO A 14 39.81 -74.55 16.85
CA PRO A 14 41.07 -73.98 17.41
C PRO A 14 42.24 -73.87 16.41
N GLY A 15 43.48 -73.65 16.88
CA GLY A 15 44.66 -73.43 16.03
C GLY A 15 46.01 -73.68 16.73
N ALA A 16 47.13 -73.35 16.07
CA ALA A 16 48.50 -73.53 16.55
C ALA A 16 49.50 -72.59 15.81
N GLY A 17 50.76 -72.50 16.27
CA GLY A 17 51.90 -72.19 15.39
C GLY A 17 52.56 -70.80 15.49
N SER A 18 53.64 -70.75 16.26
CA SER A 18 54.89 -69.99 16.09
C SER A 18 55.32 -69.54 14.66
N ARG A 19 56.23 -68.57 14.38
CA ARG A 19 56.95 -67.48 15.11
C ARG A 19 58.18 -67.04 14.24
N ALA A 20 58.29 -65.77 13.85
CA ALA A 20 59.52 -65.01 13.43
C ALA A 20 59.02 -63.66 12.85
N GLY A 21 59.53 -62.45 13.08
CA GLY A 21 60.86 -61.88 13.39
C GLY A 21 61.06 -60.71 12.39
N LEU A 22 61.62 -59.51 12.65
CA LEU A 22 62.36 -58.88 13.76
C LEU A 22 62.14 -57.33 13.70
N GLY A 23 62.41 -56.58 14.78
CA GLY A 23 62.50 -55.09 14.74
C GLY A 23 62.15 -54.35 16.05
N ARG A 24 62.90 -53.29 16.41
CA ARG A 24 62.69 -52.34 17.54
C ARG A 24 62.45 -50.91 16.98
N ALA A 25 62.03 -49.85 17.69
CA ALA A 25 61.70 -49.56 19.11
C ALA A 25 60.39 -48.70 19.15
N GLY A 26 59.69 -48.31 20.24
CA GLY A 26 60.04 -48.04 21.65
C GLY A 26 60.30 -46.52 21.86
N ALA A 27 59.73 -45.76 22.79
CA ALA A 27 58.72 -45.94 23.87
C ALA A 27 58.11 -44.52 24.20
N GLY A 28 57.14 -44.26 25.10
CA GLY A 28 56.30 -45.05 26.01
C GLY A 28 55.82 -44.24 27.24
N SER A 29 54.76 -44.70 27.93
CA SER A 29 54.18 -44.26 29.23
C SER A 29 53.14 -43.12 29.26
N LEU A 30 52.15 -43.08 30.18
CA LEU A 30 51.39 -44.04 31.06
C LEU A 30 50.20 -43.21 31.65
N ASP A 31 49.02 -43.69 32.07
CA ASP A 31 48.23 -44.91 31.75
C ASP A 31 46.74 -44.71 32.19
N ARG A 32 45.96 -45.80 32.21
CA ARG A 32 44.55 -46.01 32.64
C ARG A 32 44.22 -45.61 34.10
N THR A 33 42.96 -45.44 34.53
CA THR A 33 41.85 -46.44 34.73
C THR A 33 40.58 -45.71 35.24
N GLY A 34 39.35 -46.25 35.30
CA GLY A 34 38.76 -47.51 34.79
C GLY A 34 37.50 -48.01 35.55
N ALA A 35 36.35 -48.17 34.87
CA ALA A 35 35.12 -48.91 35.29
C ALA A 35 34.35 -48.41 36.57
N ALA A 36 33.16 -48.88 36.99
CA ALA A 36 32.26 -49.96 36.52
C ALA A 36 30.76 -49.80 36.92
N THR A 37 29.84 -50.30 36.07
CA THR A 37 28.58 -51.07 36.37
C THR A 37 27.33 -50.55 37.14
N ALA A 38 26.16 -50.91 36.57
CA ALA A 38 24.94 -51.48 37.19
C ALA A 38 23.90 -50.63 37.98
N GLY A 39 22.86 -50.17 37.26
CA GLY A 39 21.52 -50.80 37.26
C GLY A 39 20.60 -50.80 38.50
N GLY A 40 19.35 -50.32 38.33
CA GLY A 40 18.27 -50.50 39.31
C GLY A 40 16.88 -50.08 38.80
N ARG A 41 15.84 -50.90 39.03
CA ARG A 41 14.41 -50.58 38.75
C ARG A 41 13.64 -50.38 40.06
N ARG A 42 12.62 -49.51 40.09
CA ARG A 42 11.21 -49.88 40.46
C ARG A 42 10.21 -48.70 40.38
N ARG A 43 8.93 -49.01 40.61
CA ARG A 43 7.74 -48.14 40.56
C ARG A 43 7.16 -47.87 41.98
N GLY A 44 6.34 -46.83 42.11
CA GLY A 44 5.47 -46.53 43.28
C GLY A 44 5.48 -45.02 43.55
N ALA A 45 4.43 -44.20 43.40
CA ALA A 45 2.96 -44.31 43.41
C ALA A 45 2.30 -44.10 44.80
N GLY A 46 1.54 -42.99 44.93
CA GLY A 46 0.77 -42.58 46.11
C GLY A 46 1.56 -41.66 47.08
N SER A 47 0.94 -40.72 47.81
CA SER A 47 -0.42 -40.13 47.67
C SER A 47 -0.57 -38.81 48.46
N THR A 48 -1.70 -38.12 48.25
CA THR A 48 -2.41 -37.26 49.24
C THR A 48 -1.73 -36.02 49.88
N SER A 49 -2.12 -34.85 49.35
CA SER A 49 -2.97 -33.84 50.05
C SER A 49 -2.39 -32.48 50.51
N ARG A 50 -3.31 -31.50 50.56
CA ARG A 50 -3.33 -30.21 51.29
C ARG A 50 -2.31 -29.10 50.96
N THR A 51 -2.76 -28.21 50.05
CA THR A 51 -3.01 -26.76 50.32
C THR A 51 -2.17 -26.02 51.38
N GLY A 52 -1.50 -24.92 50.97
CA GLY A 52 -1.43 -23.70 51.79
C GLY A 52 -0.10 -22.93 51.82
N GLY A 53 0.03 -21.89 50.98
CA GLY A 53 1.03 -20.79 51.12
C GLY A 53 2.52 -21.17 51.02
N ALA A 54 3.47 -20.22 51.17
CA ALA A 54 3.47 -18.79 50.84
C ALA A 54 4.89 -18.19 51.02
N SER A 55 5.34 -17.34 50.07
CA SER A 55 6.39 -16.31 50.21
C SER A 55 7.86 -16.68 50.52
N ALA A 56 8.76 -15.75 50.12
CA ALA A 56 10.08 -15.44 50.73
C ALA A 56 11.27 -16.43 50.56
N ILE A 57 12.56 -16.04 50.52
CA ILE A 57 13.24 -14.72 50.29
C ILE A 57 14.72 -14.96 49.86
N ASP A 58 15.41 -13.89 49.41
CA ASP A 58 16.85 -13.63 49.15
C ASP A 58 17.96 -14.70 49.34
N ALA A 59 18.99 -14.61 48.48
CA ALA A 59 20.42 -14.74 48.88
C ALA A 59 21.37 -14.13 47.83
N ARG A 60 22.47 -13.49 48.29
CA ARG A 60 23.61 -12.98 47.48
C ARG A 60 24.92 -13.70 47.86
N SER A 61 26.05 -13.29 47.22
CA SER A 61 27.49 -13.46 47.59
C SER A 61 28.30 -14.51 46.78
N TRP A 62 29.62 -14.36 46.46
CA TRP A 62 30.51 -13.19 46.20
C TRP A 62 31.90 -13.67 45.64
N ILE A 63 32.90 -12.76 45.48
CA ILE A 63 34.37 -13.01 45.28
C ILE A 63 34.80 -13.54 43.87
N SER A 64 35.86 -13.10 43.15
CA SER A 64 36.80 -11.93 43.14
C SER A 64 37.45 -11.84 41.70
N ARG A 65 38.61 -11.24 41.30
CA ARG A 65 39.83 -10.66 41.92
C ARG A 65 40.72 -9.87 40.90
N SER A 66 41.39 -8.78 41.32
CA SER A 66 42.74 -8.22 40.89
C SER A 66 43.16 -7.97 39.41
N ALA A 67 44.07 -7.04 39.01
CA ALA A 67 44.67 -5.80 39.61
C ALA A 67 45.70 -5.11 38.64
N SER A 68 46.27 -3.94 39.04
CA SER A 68 47.42 -3.17 38.46
C SER A 68 47.13 -2.14 37.33
N GLN A 69 47.84 -1.00 37.14
CA GLN A 69 48.90 -0.31 37.92
C GLN A 69 48.83 1.26 37.80
N ARG A 70 49.88 2.06 38.12
CA ARG A 70 49.78 3.53 38.45
C ARG A 70 50.78 4.48 37.74
N GLY A 71 50.40 5.77 37.59
CA GLY A 71 51.29 6.97 37.53
C GLY A 71 50.94 8.00 36.42
N GLY A 72 51.07 9.33 36.57
CA GLY A 72 51.30 10.16 37.77
C GLY A 72 51.50 11.68 37.52
N VAL A 73 50.85 12.53 38.35
CA VAL A 73 51.25 13.89 38.82
C VAL A 73 51.40 15.11 37.86
N ARG A 74 50.65 16.19 38.18
CA ARG A 74 50.80 17.65 37.85
C ARG A 74 50.71 18.16 36.40
N GLY A 75 49.62 18.90 36.14
CA GLY A 75 49.68 20.37 36.09
C GLY A 75 49.70 21.08 34.73
N GLY A 76 48.58 21.73 34.38
CA GLY A 76 48.52 22.69 33.27
C GLY A 76 47.16 23.40 33.20
N ARG A 77 47.15 24.71 32.95
CA ARG A 77 45.94 25.48 32.54
C ARG A 77 46.00 25.70 31.03
N GLY A 78 44.86 25.60 30.36
CA GLY A 78 44.72 25.89 28.93
C GLY A 78 43.57 25.08 28.35
N GLY A 79 42.48 25.75 27.97
CA GLY A 79 41.26 25.08 27.53
C GLY A 79 41.22 24.84 26.02
N SER A 80 40.50 23.80 25.60
CA SER A 80 39.86 23.73 24.29
C SER A 80 38.59 22.89 24.38
N CYS A 81 37.80 22.90 23.31
CA CYS A 81 36.42 22.44 23.20
C CYS A 81 36.15 21.01 23.71
N GLU A 82 34.95 20.78 24.27
CA GLU A 82 34.31 19.46 24.23
C GLU A 82 32.79 19.60 24.04
N PHE A 83 32.17 18.59 23.43
CA PHE A 83 30.73 18.53 23.15
C PHE A 83 29.92 18.25 24.42
N HIS A 84 28.74 18.88 24.56
CA HIS A 84 27.59 18.29 25.27
C HIS A 84 26.27 18.72 24.60
N SER A 85 25.61 17.80 23.93
CA SER A 85 24.35 18.04 23.22
C SER A 85 23.14 17.75 24.12
N ALA A 86 22.63 18.78 24.80
CA ALA A 86 21.40 18.70 25.59
C ALA A 86 20.57 19.99 25.43
N SER A 87 19.41 19.90 24.78
CA SER A 87 18.48 21.02 24.61
C SER A 87 17.02 20.59 24.81
N THR A 88 16.65 20.36 26.07
CA THR A 88 15.25 20.50 26.49
C THR A 88 15.04 21.90 27.05
N ARG A 89 14.08 22.66 26.50
CA ARG A 89 13.01 23.36 27.25
C ARG A 89 12.19 24.31 26.38
N SER A 90 10.98 24.56 26.86
CA SER A 90 10.06 25.62 26.44
C SER A 90 10.49 27.00 26.94
N ASN A 91 9.96 28.06 26.31
CA ASN A 91 9.21 29.18 26.94
C ASN A 91 8.98 30.28 25.85
N GLY A 92 7.98 31.15 25.90
CA GLY A 92 6.92 31.31 26.90
C GLY A 92 7.11 32.55 27.79
N LEU A 93 6.81 33.74 27.27
CA LEU A 93 6.82 35.01 28.03
C LEU A 93 5.74 36.00 27.55
N GLY A 94 4.98 36.55 28.50
CA GLY A 94 4.58 37.97 28.50
C GLY A 94 5.34 38.68 29.64
N VAL A 95 4.98 39.84 30.18
CA VAL A 95 3.81 40.75 30.04
C VAL A 95 4.28 42.14 30.51
N SER A 96 3.75 43.26 29.98
CA SER A 96 3.41 44.48 30.77
C SER A 96 2.74 45.60 29.96
N ARG A 97 1.98 46.47 30.66
CA ARG A 97 1.01 47.45 30.12
C ARG A 97 1.62 48.84 29.85
N GLY A 98 0.98 49.59 28.95
CA GLY A 98 1.07 51.05 28.80
C GLY A 98 -0.15 51.61 28.07
N LEU A 99 -0.61 52.83 28.40
CA LEU A 99 -1.85 53.44 27.87
C LEU A 99 -1.54 54.56 26.86
N ALA A 100 -2.32 54.70 25.78
CA ALA A 100 -2.84 55.99 25.29
C ALA A 100 -3.82 55.84 24.10
N GLN A 101 -4.65 56.87 23.92
CA GLN A 101 -5.81 57.00 23.02
C GLN A 101 -5.48 57.23 21.53
N GLY A 102 -6.37 56.73 20.65
CA GLY A 102 -7.08 57.57 19.67
C GLY A 102 -6.49 57.80 18.26
N GLY A 103 -7.38 58.10 17.30
CA GLY A 103 -7.06 58.70 16.00
C GLY A 103 -7.54 57.93 14.76
N LEU A 104 -8.37 58.58 13.92
CA LEU A 104 -8.57 58.18 12.50
C LEU A 104 -7.57 58.93 11.63
N MET A 105 -7.15 58.33 10.50
CA MET A 105 -7.24 58.93 9.15
C MET A 105 -6.70 57.99 8.06
N ALA A 106 -6.84 58.37 6.78
CA ALA A 106 -6.56 57.54 5.60
C ALA A 106 -5.56 58.20 4.62
N ALA A 107 -5.24 57.49 3.52
CA ALA A 107 -4.45 57.94 2.35
C ALA A 107 -2.93 58.17 2.57
N ALA A 108 -2.05 58.22 1.55
CA ALA A 108 -1.97 57.54 0.24
C ALA A 108 -0.57 57.78 -0.41
N CYS A 109 -0.32 57.19 -1.58
CA CYS A 109 0.68 57.60 -2.60
C CYS A 109 2.21 57.47 -2.34
N THR A 110 2.78 56.37 -2.85
CA THR A 110 3.81 56.28 -3.94
C THR A 110 5.17 57.04 -3.90
N PRO A 111 6.24 56.56 -4.60
CA PRO A 111 7.62 56.61 -4.07
C PRO A 111 8.69 57.34 -4.92
N ARG A 112 9.90 57.50 -4.34
CA ARG A 112 11.23 57.86 -4.91
C ARG A 112 12.29 57.68 -3.79
N GLN A 113 13.61 57.50 -3.97
CA GLN A 113 14.49 57.24 -5.13
C GLN A 113 15.84 56.65 -4.58
N ALA A 114 16.68 56.02 -5.42
CA ALA A 114 18.00 55.49 -5.01
C ALA A 114 19.17 56.45 -5.30
N PRO A 115 20.38 56.20 -4.76
CA PRO A 115 21.57 56.26 -5.63
C PRO A 115 22.70 55.24 -5.36
N ASN A 116 23.18 54.63 -6.45
CA ASN A 116 24.57 54.39 -6.90
C ASN A 116 25.73 53.97 -5.94
N GLY A 117 26.51 52.96 -6.39
CA GLY A 117 27.90 52.73 -5.99
C GLY A 117 28.49 51.44 -6.56
N VAL A 118 29.52 51.50 -7.43
CA VAL A 118 30.12 50.33 -8.15
C VAL A 118 31.65 50.48 -8.18
N PRO A 119 32.41 49.36 -8.19
CA PRO A 119 33.53 49.25 -9.13
C PRO A 119 33.63 47.89 -9.86
N ASP A 120 34.16 47.92 -11.08
CA ASP A 120 34.60 46.81 -11.96
C ASP A 120 36.04 47.14 -12.44
N PRO A 121 36.89 46.17 -12.84
CA PRO A 121 37.24 46.14 -14.28
C PRO A 121 37.63 44.77 -14.90
N ALA A 122 36.80 44.30 -15.85
CA ALA A 122 37.19 43.68 -17.15
C ALA A 122 38.00 42.33 -17.14
N ARG A 123 38.24 41.58 -18.23
CA ARG A 123 38.03 41.68 -19.71
C ARG A 123 37.56 40.29 -20.21
N GLY A 124 36.98 40.05 -21.40
CA GLY A 124 36.56 40.89 -22.54
C GLY A 124 36.48 40.04 -23.83
N GLY A 125 35.76 40.48 -24.88
CA GLY A 125 35.77 39.83 -26.21
C GLY A 125 34.45 39.90 -27.01
N TRP A 126 34.51 40.49 -28.21
CA TRP A 126 33.46 40.61 -29.25
C TRP A 126 34.09 40.15 -30.60
N PRO A 127 33.36 39.90 -31.73
CA PRO A 127 32.20 40.66 -32.20
C PRO A 127 31.07 39.89 -32.93
N ALA A 128 30.11 40.64 -33.50
CA ALA A 128 28.93 40.19 -34.23
C ALA A 128 28.64 41.07 -35.48
N ASN A 129 27.68 40.68 -36.33
CA ASN A 129 26.94 41.55 -37.26
C ASN A 129 25.61 40.86 -37.68
N GLN A 130 24.42 41.50 -37.66
CA GLN A 130 23.87 42.54 -38.58
C GLN A 130 23.56 41.99 -39.99
N ARG A 131 22.40 42.17 -40.67
CA ARG A 131 21.11 42.94 -40.53
C ARG A 131 19.97 42.11 -41.23
N GLY A 132 18.67 42.42 -41.22
CA GLY A 132 17.84 43.46 -40.55
C GLY A 132 16.51 43.78 -41.28
N ARG A 133 15.53 44.37 -40.58
CA ARG A 133 14.32 45.17 -40.99
C ARG A 133 13.49 44.82 -42.26
N GLY A 134 12.14 44.84 -42.14
CA GLY A 134 11.28 45.39 -43.22
C GLY A 134 9.76 45.10 -43.29
N ALA A 135 8.91 45.96 -42.68
CA ALA A 135 7.53 46.32 -43.12
C ALA A 135 6.43 45.23 -43.31
N ARG A 136 5.19 45.55 -43.74
CA ARG A 136 4.09 46.28 -43.02
C ARG A 136 2.72 46.04 -43.75
N HIS A 137 1.59 46.35 -43.09
CA HIS A 137 0.18 46.27 -43.58
C HIS A 137 -0.42 44.84 -43.75
N GLY A 138 -1.74 44.62 -43.64
CA GLY A 138 -2.80 45.52 -43.14
C GLY A 138 -4.25 45.12 -43.52
N GLY A 139 -5.20 45.28 -42.58
CA GLY A 139 -6.65 45.04 -42.77
C GLY A 139 -7.13 43.61 -42.44
N GLY A 140 -8.37 43.36 -42.01
CA GLY A 140 -9.42 44.31 -41.58
C GLY A 140 -10.83 43.68 -41.55
N VAL A 141 -11.70 44.14 -40.64
CA VAL A 141 -13.13 43.74 -40.44
C VAL A 141 -13.32 42.29 -39.90
N GLY A 142 -14.27 41.97 -39.00
CA GLY A 142 -15.15 42.81 -38.17
C GLY A 142 -16.52 42.17 -37.85
N ARG A 143 -17.09 42.46 -36.67
CA ARG A 143 -18.36 41.94 -36.08
C ARG A 143 -18.30 40.47 -35.60
N GLY A 144 -18.97 40.03 -34.52
CA GLY A 144 -19.51 40.79 -33.37
C GLY A 144 -20.85 40.27 -32.81
N TRP A 145 -20.89 40.00 -31.50
CA TRP A 145 -22.07 39.91 -30.61
C TRP A 145 -23.01 38.69 -30.83
N ALA A 146 -23.24 37.82 -29.84
CA ALA A 146 -24.29 37.87 -28.77
C ALA A 146 -25.64 37.28 -29.23
N SER A 147 -26.48 36.59 -28.44
CA SER A 147 -26.40 36.10 -27.04
C SER A 147 -27.56 35.10 -26.74
N MET A 148 -27.65 34.62 -25.49
CA MET A 148 -28.88 34.17 -24.79
C MET A 148 -29.54 32.80 -25.11
N THR A 149 -29.43 31.90 -24.12
CA THR A 149 -30.50 31.21 -23.34
C THR A 149 -31.66 30.45 -24.03
N GLY A 150 -31.90 29.21 -23.58
CA GLY A 150 -33.13 28.45 -23.75
C GLY A 150 -33.20 27.24 -22.80
N VAL A 151 -34.38 26.87 -22.28
CA VAL A 151 -34.55 25.93 -21.15
C VAL A 151 -35.62 24.85 -21.41
N ALA A 152 -35.35 23.64 -20.88
CA ALA A 152 -36.27 22.51 -20.66
C ALA A 152 -36.83 21.72 -21.86
N GLY A 153 -37.15 20.44 -21.60
CA GLY A 153 -37.85 19.53 -22.52
C GLY A 153 -37.61 18.05 -22.21
N ARG A 154 -38.50 17.40 -21.45
CA ARG A 154 -38.51 15.92 -21.28
C ARG A 154 -39.27 15.26 -22.42
N GLN A 155 -38.89 14.04 -22.83
CA GLN A 155 -39.75 12.85 -22.66
C GLN A 155 -39.06 11.50 -23.04
N ARG A 156 -39.83 10.41 -23.00
CA ARG A 156 -39.40 9.00 -22.94
C ARG A 156 -39.60 8.25 -24.26
N ARG A 157 -38.94 7.08 -24.34
CA ARG A 157 -39.29 5.79 -25.02
C ARG A 157 -38.22 5.34 -26.02
N SER A 158 -37.95 4.06 -26.28
CA SER A 158 -37.86 2.80 -25.50
C SER A 158 -37.94 1.62 -26.47
N LEU A 159 -36.83 0.88 -26.67
CA LEU A 159 -36.80 -0.50 -27.22
C LEU A 159 -37.30 -0.67 -28.69
N PRO A 160 -37.12 -1.84 -29.35
CA PRO A 160 -36.68 -3.15 -28.85
C PRO A 160 -35.43 -3.76 -29.51
N ALA A 161 -35.08 -4.96 -29.05
CA ALA A 161 -34.04 -5.82 -29.61
C ALA A 161 -34.60 -6.78 -30.68
N GLY A 162 -33.69 -7.42 -31.43
CA GLY A 162 -34.01 -8.54 -32.33
C GLY A 162 -32.78 -9.43 -32.54
N ALA A 163 -32.93 -10.73 -32.32
CA ALA A 163 -31.92 -11.75 -32.57
C ALA A 163 -32.56 -12.92 -33.32
N HIS A 164 -31.81 -13.60 -34.19
CA HIS A 164 -32.08 -14.97 -34.64
C HIS A 164 -30.80 -15.61 -35.22
N ALA A 165 -30.84 -16.92 -35.50
CA ALA A 165 -29.63 -17.73 -35.69
C ALA A 165 -29.77 -18.81 -36.78
N ARG A 166 -28.62 -19.26 -37.30
CA ARG A 166 -28.30 -20.56 -37.95
C ARG A 166 -29.29 -21.18 -38.96
N ALA A 167 -28.80 -21.37 -40.20
CA ALA A 167 -29.04 -22.60 -40.98
C ALA A 167 -27.91 -22.86 -42.00
N VAL A 168 -27.62 -24.14 -42.28
CA VAL A 168 -26.61 -24.71 -43.21
C VAL A 168 -27.17 -26.09 -43.61
N PRO A 169 -27.26 -26.52 -44.91
CA PRO A 169 -26.15 -27.31 -45.51
C PRO A 169 -26.03 -27.43 -47.06
N SER A 170 -24.88 -27.99 -47.48
CA SER A 170 -24.63 -28.82 -48.70
C SER A 170 -24.57 -28.17 -50.10
N ALA A 171 -24.02 -28.80 -51.17
CA ALA A 171 -22.81 -29.64 -51.36
C ALA A 171 -22.61 -30.01 -52.86
N ARG A 172 -21.36 -30.36 -53.29
CA ARG A 172 -20.97 -31.06 -54.57
C ARG A 172 -21.08 -30.22 -55.88
N THR A 173 -20.36 -30.44 -57.00
CA THR A 173 -19.18 -31.29 -57.39
C THR A 173 -18.60 -30.90 -58.78
N ARG A 174 -17.32 -31.27 -59.06
CA ARG A 174 -16.64 -31.36 -60.40
C ARG A 174 -16.40 -30.03 -61.17
N GLY A 175 -15.47 -29.94 -62.13
CA GLY A 175 -14.43 -30.89 -62.58
C GLY A 175 -13.91 -30.56 -64.01
N GLU A 176 -12.73 -31.11 -64.39
CA GLU A 176 -12.12 -31.09 -65.75
C GLU A 176 -11.71 -29.68 -66.33
N GLU A 177 -10.70 -29.49 -67.20
CA GLU A 177 -9.66 -30.38 -67.75
C GLU A 177 -8.34 -29.63 -68.14
N ARG A 178 -7.35 -30.33 -68.74
CA ARG A 178 -6.06 -29.80 -69.27
C ARG A 178 -5.84 -30.23 -70.73
N VAL A 179 -5.03 -29.50 -71.51
CA VAL A 179 -4.07 -30.05 -72.53
C VAL A 179 -3.09 -28.95 -73.00
N MET A 180 -2.10 -29.25 -73.86
CA MET A 180 -0.80 -28.55 -73.99
C MET A 180 -0.39 -28.16 -75.44
N VAL A 181 0.41 -27.07 -75.58
CA VAL A 181 1.67 -26.92 -76.39
C VAL A 181 1.56 -27.09 -77.94
N PRO A 182 2.12 -26.19 -78.82
CA PRO A 182 3.57 -25.94 -78.90
C PRO A 182 4.15 -24.58 -79.40
N ALA A 183 5.39 -24.29 -78.92
CA ALA A 183 6.61 -23.84 -79.64
C ALA A 183 6.77 -22.47 -80.40
N ILE A 184 7.88 -21.78 -80.02
CA ILE A 184 8.80 -20.93 -80.83
C ILE A 184 8.30 -19.54 -81.32
N GLY A 185 9.10 -18.46 -81.15
CA GLY A 185 8.70 -17.11 -81.62
C GLY A 185 9.72 -15.94 -81.66
N ARG A 186 10.72 -15.85 -80.78
CA ARG A 186 11.85 -14.85 -80.77
C ARG A 186 11.54 -13.33 -80.60
N ILE A 187 12.36 -12.71 -79.74
CA ILE A 187 12.79 -11.29 -79.69
C ILE A 187 11.75 -10.25 -79.21
N GLY A 188 12.10 -9.55 -78.11
CA GLY A 188 11.32 -8.46 -77.52
C GLY A 188 11.89 -8.04 -76.15
N ALA A 189 13.14 -7.57 -76.13
CA ALA A 189 13.88 -7.30 -74.89
C ALA A 189 13.46 -5.98 -74.21
N VAL A 190 12.31 -5.97 -73.54
CA VAL A 190 11.92 -4.90 -72.61
C VAL A 190 12.44 -5.23 -71.22
N VAL A 191 13.55 -4.59 -70.81
CA VAL A 191 14.02 -4.64 -69.42
C VAL A 191 13.09 -3.76 -68.57
N MET A 192 11.98 -4.34 -68.12
CA MET A 192 11.11 -3.69 -67.15
C MET A 192 11.82 -3.68 -65.79
N MET A 193 12.57 -2.61 -65.54
CA MET A 193 13.36 -2.44 -64.33
C MET A 193 12.42 -2.25 -63.14
N VAL A 194 12.02 -3.36 -62.50
CA VAL A 194 11.22 -3.34 -61.28
C VAL A 194 12.09 -2.80 -60.15
N LEU A 195 12.06 -1.48 -60.01
CA LEU A 195 12.49 -0.79 -58.79
C LEU A 195 11.55 -1.24 -57.67
N VAL A 196 11.92 -2.33 -56.99
CA VAL A 196 11.47 -2.61 -55.63
C VAL A 196 12.06 -1.50 -54.76
N GLY A 197 11.38 -0.36 -54.74
CA GLY A 197 11.68 0.71 -53.81
C GLY A 197 11.45 0.16 -52.42
N CYS A 198 12.54 -0.15 -51.72
CA CYS A 198 12.50 -0.41 -50.29
C CYS A 198 11.95 0.85 -49.63
N ALA A 199 10.65 0.84 -49.34
CA ALA A 199 10.00 1.88 -48.56
C ALA A 199 10.60 1.82 -47.17
N VAL A 200 11.63 2.63 -46.94
CA VAL A 200 12.21 2.86 -45.61
C VAL A 200 11.07 3.42 -44.78
N ALA A 201 10.53 2.59 -43.88
CA ALA A 201 9.50 3.01 -42.97
C ALA A 201 10.00 4.25 -42.21
N ALA A 202 9.18 5.30 -42.17
CA ALA A 202 9.54 6.50 -41.42
C ALA A 202 9.85 6.10 -39.97
N PRO A 203 10.90 6.67 -39.34
CA PRO A 203 11.17 6.38 -37.94
C PRO A 203 9.92 6.75 -37.10
N PRO A 204 9.56 5.94 -36.08
CA PRO A 204 8.42 6.24 -35.23
C PRO A 204 8.49 7.65 -34.65
N THR A 205 7.33 8.29 -34.50
CA THR A 205 7.21 9.67 -34.02
C THR A 205 7.84 9.80 -32.64
N SER A 206 8.74 10.76 -32.45
CA SER A 206 9.31 11.03 -31.13
C SER A 206 8.27 11.64 -30.17
N PRO A 207 8.41 11.48 -28.84
CA PRO A 207 7.46 12.08 -27.90
C PRO A 207 7.39 13.60 -28.02
N GLU A 208 8.50 14.28 -28.28
CA GLU A 208 8.53 15.73 -28.52
C GLU A 208 7.74 16.14 -29.77
N ALA A 209 7.87 15.38 -30.87
CA ALA A 209 7.09 15.61 -32.07
C ALA A 209 5.59 15.31 -31.88
N HIS A 210 5.24 14.39 -30.98
CA HIS A 210 3.85 14.11 -30.60
C HIS A 210 3.25 15.21 -29.71
N LEU A 211 4.00 15.68 -28.71
CA LEU A 211 3.56 16.70 -27.74
C LEU A 211 3.63 18.13 -28.30
N GLY A 212 4.35 18.34 -29.40
CA GLY A 212 4.66 19.68 -29.94
C GLY A 212 5.57 20.52 -29.05
N ARG A 213 6.23 19.90 -28.05
CA ARG A 213 7.05 20.56 -27.02
C ARG A 213 8.05 19.58 -26.38
N PRO A 214 9.18 20.05 -25.82
CA PRO A 214 10.17 19.20 -25.17
C PRO A 214 9.61 18.34 -24.03
N VAL A 215 10.06 17.10 -23.94
CA VAL A 215 9.69 16.13 -22.88
C VAL A 215 10.31 16.55 -21.55
N GLY A 216 9.49 16.79 -20.52
CA GLY A 216 9.96 17.34 -19.24
C GLY A 216 10.35 18.82 -19.30
N GLY A 217 9.87 19.57 -20.30
CA GLY A 217 10.05 21.02 -20.38
C GLY A 217 9.43 21.74 -19.17
N ASP A 218 10.08 22.83 -18.73
CA ASP A 218 9.59 23.66 -17.62
C ASP A 218 8.13 24.10 -17.83
N PHE A 219 7.34 24.14 -16.76
CA PHE A 219 5.95 24.61 -16.77
C PHE A 219 4.98 23.82 -17.67
N ALA A 220 5.40 22.67 -18.22
CA ALA A 220 4.61 21.84 -19.12
C ALA A 220 4.44 20.40 -18.57
N LEU A 221 3.22 19.87 -18.70
CA LEU A 221 2.89 18.48 -18.38
C LEU A 221 2.09 17.85 -19.52
N ALA A 222 2.15 16.52 -19.62
CA ALA A 222 1.33 15.72 -20.52
C ALA A 222 0.14 15.10 -19.77
N ASP A 223 -1.09 15.33 -20.27
CA ASP A 223 -2.30 14.67 -19.73
C ASP A 223 -2.46 13.22 -20.21
N TRP A 224 -3.50 12.51 -19.77
CA TRP A 224 -3.72 11.12 -20.17
C TRP A 224 -4.06 10.95 -21.66
N SER A 225 -4.67 11.95 -22.30
CA SER A 225 -4.95 11.90 -23.73
C SER A 225 -3.66 12.01 -24.55
N GLU A 226 -2.71 12.82 -24.10
CA GLU A 226 -1.37 12.95 -24.68
C GLU A 226 -0.52 11.70 -24.42
N VAL A 227 -0.41 11.22 -23.17
CA VAL A 227 0.40 10.04 -22.84
C VAL A 227 -0.19 8.76 -23.43
N GLY A 228 -1.47 8.48 -23.20
CA GLY A 228 -2.15 7.30 -23.76
C GLY A 228 -2.23 7.34 -25.29
N GLY A 229 -2.39 8.54 -25.87
CA GLY A 229 -2.34 8.77 -27.31
C GLY A 229 -0.96 8.48 -27.91
N TYR A 230 0.12 8.90 -27.23
CA TYR A 230 1.49 8.60 -27.67
C TYR A 230 1.76 7.09 -27.72
N PHE A 231 1.41 6.35 -26.67
CA PHE A 231 1.64 4.90 -26.64
C PHE A 231 0.86 4.16 -27.75
N LYS A 232 -0.41 4.52 -27.96
CA LYS A 232 -1.22 3.99 -29.08
C LYS A 232 -0.61 4.32 -30.44
N ARG A 233 -0.06 5.54 -30.62
CA ARG A 233 0.68 5.94 -31.82
C ARG A 233 1.94 5.08 -32.02
N LEU A 234 2.79 4.97 -31.00
CA LEU A 234 4.05 4.22 -31.08
C LEU A 234 3.82 2.73 -31.42
N ALA A 235 2.75 2.12 -30.91
CA ALA A 235 2.34 0.76 -31.26
C ALA A 235 1.81 0.61 -32.70
N SER A 236 1.30 1.68 -33.31
CA SER A 236 0.89 1.70 -34.72
C SER A 236 2.04 1.98 -35.69
N GLU A 237 3.10 2.63 -35.22
CA GLU A 237 4.26 3.05 -36.01
C GLU A 237 5.49 2.12 -35.84
N SER A 238 5.51 1.23 -34.85
CA SER A 238 6.63 0.32 -34.57
C SER A 238 6.20 -1.12 -34.30
N PRO A 239 6.71 -2.12 -35.06
CA PRO A 239 6.39 -3.54 -34.83
C PRO A 239 7.03 -4.10 -33.54
N ARG A 240 7.88 -3.30 -32.88
CA ARG A 240 8.58 -3.59 -31.61
C ARG A 240 7.74 -3.21 -30.37
N VAL A 241 6.51 -2.71 -30.56
CA VAL A 241 5.63 -2.22 -29.49
C VAL A 241 4.20 -2.73 -29.69
N ARG A 242 3.54 -3.15 -28.60
CA ARG A 242 2.09 -3.44 -28.56
C ARG A 242 1.45 -2.78 -27.36
N THR A 243 0.53 -1.84 -27.58
CA THR A 243 -0.26 -1.21 -26.52
C THR A 243 -1.68 -1.77 -26.51
N GLN A 244 -2.21 -2.11 -25.33
CA GLN A 244 -3.55 -2.67 -25.18
C GLN A 244 -4.25 -2.21 -23.89
N PRO A 245 -5.58 -2.08 -23.90
CA PRO A 245 -6.37 -1.94 -22.68
C PRO A 245 -6.37 -3.25 -21.89
N VAL A 246 -6.39 -3.14 -20.56
CA VAL A 246 -6.44 -4.26 -19.60
C VAL A 246 -7.54 -4.11 -18.55
N GLY A 247 -8.26 -2.98 -18.56
CA GLY A 247 -9.38 -2.71 -17.65
C GLY A 247 -9.78 -1.24 -17.68
N THR A 248 -10.54 -0.81 -16.68
CA THR A 248 -10.92 0.59 -16.46
C THR A 248 -10.66 1.01 -15.02
N THR A 249 -10.29 2.26 -14.81
CA THR A 249 -10.12 2.87 -13.48
C THR A 249 -11.44 3.09 -12.74
N ALA A 250 -11.34 3.52 -11.48
CA ALA A 250 -12.45 3.91 -10.63
C ALA A 250 -13.33 5.06 -11.20
N GLU A 251 -12.76 6.05 -11.91
CA GLU A 251 -13.53 7.08 -12.63
C GLU A 251 -13.71 6.78 -14.14
N GLY A 252 -13.40 5.55 -14.57
CA GLY A 252 -13.82 5.00 -15.86
C GLY A 252 -12.87 5.20 -17.05
N ARG A 253 -11.63 5.68 -16.83
CA ARG A 253 -10.61 5.75 -17.88
C ARG A 253 -10.11 4.36 -18.28
N GLU A 254 -9.72 4.23 -19.54
CA GLU A 254 -9.07 3.04 -20.08
C GLU A 254 -7.69 2.85 -19.42
N PHE A 255 -7.47 1.70 -18.76
CA PHE A 255 -6.19 1.34 -18.14
C PHE A 255 -5.32 0.59 -19.16
N LEU A 256 -4.12 1.11 -19.44
CA LEU A 256 -3.25 0.64 -20.52
C LEU A 256 -2.01 -0.11 -20.00
N ILE A 257 -1.59 -1.12 -20.76
CA ILE A 257 -0.19 -1.58 -20.78
C ILE A 257 0.42 -1.35 -22.16
N SER A 258 1.73 -1.17 -22.20
CA SER A 258 2.52 -1.27 -23.42
C SER A 258 3.63 -2.31 -23.28
N ILE A 259 3.73 -3.20 -24.26
CA ILE A 259 4.63 -4.34 -24.29
C ILE A 259 5.71 -4.03 -25.33
N LEU A 260 6.98 -3.98 -24.91
CA LEU A 260 8.13 -3.64 -25.74
C LEU A 260 9.17 -4.77 -25.74
N SER A 261 9.58 -5.20 -26.93
CA SER A 261 10.63 -6.21 -27.15
C SER A 261 11.03 -6.20 -28.64
N ASP A 262 11.90 -7.11 -29.07
CA ASP A 262 12.09 -7.34 -30.50
C ASP A 262 10.89 -8.05 -31.15
N GLU A 263 10.82 -7.97 -32.47
CA GLU A 263 9.72 -8.51 -33.27
C GLU A 263 9.63 -10.04 -33.16
N GLY A 264 10.78 -10.71 -33.00
CA GLY A 264 10.86 -12.15 -32.77
C GLY A 264 10.19 -12.56 -31.46
N ASN A 265 10.51 -11.88 -30.35
CA ASN A 265 9.89 -12.08 -29.05
C ASN A 265 8.39 -11.76 -29.06
N LEU A 266 7.97 -10.66 -29.69
CA LEU A 266 6.55 -10.31 -29.80
C LEU A 266 5.77 -11.30 -30.68
N SER A 267 6.38 -11.89 -31.72
CA SER A 267 5.75 -12.94 -32.53
C SER A 267 5.46 -14.23 -31.74
N ARG A 268 6.29 -14.53 -30.73
CA ARG A 268 6.22 -15.74 -29.89
C ARG A 268 5.81 -15.46 -28.44
N LEU A 269 5.14 -14.34 -28.19
CA LEU A 269 4.90 -13.79 -26.84
C LEU A 269 4.24 -14.79 -25.88
N GLU A 270 3.24 -15.55 -26.32
CA GLU A 270 2.58 -16.56 -25.49
C GLU A 270 3.48 -17.74 -25.11
N ALA A 271 4.48 -18.09 -25.95
CA ALA A 271 5.50 -19.07 -25.56
C ALA A 271 6.43 -18.50 -24.48
N ILE A 272 6.75 -17.20 -24.51
CA ILE A 272 7.52 -16.52 -23.47
C ILE A 272 6.72 -16.48 -22.15
N ARG A 273 5.41 -16.17 -22.19
CA ARG A 273 4.52 -16.22 -21.01
C ARG A 273 4.36 -17.64 -20.45
N SER A 274 4.31 -18.66 -21.32
CA SER A 274 4.30 -20.07 -20.91
C SER A 274 5.62 -20.50 -20.26
N HIS A 275 6.77 -20.00 -20.75
CA HIS A 275 8.07 -20.21 -20.11
C HIS A 275 8.15 -19.48 -18.76
N ALA A 276 7.67 -18.24 -18.64
CA ALA A 276 7.60 -17.52 -17.37
C ALA A 276 6.72 -18.26 -16.34
N ARG A 277 5.54 -18.74 -16.74
CA ARG A 277 4.67 -19.58 -15.88
C ARG A 277 5.35 -20.88 -15.45
N THR A 278 6.20 -21.48 -16.30
CA THR A 278 6.97 -22.71 -15.99
C THR A 278 8.09 -22.46 -14.98
N LEU A 279 8.62 -21.24 -14.90
CA LEU A 279 9.61 -20.83 -13.89
C LEU A 279 8.93 -20.43 -12.57
N ALA A 280 7.77 -19.78 -12.64
CA ALA A 280 6.99 -19.38 -11.47
C ALA A 280 6.25 -20.54 -10.80
N ASP A 281 5.78 -21.55 -11.56
CA ASP A 281 5.31 -22.83 -11.00
C ASP A 281 6.01 -24.04 -11.67
N PRO A 282 7.09 -24.55 -11.04
CA PRO A 282 7.80 -25.73 -11.51
C PRO A 282 7.17 -27.07 -11.08
N ARG A 283 6.00 -27.08 -10.41
CA ARG A 283 5.35 -28.33 -9.98
C ARG A 283 4.84 -29.12 -11.18
N GLY A 284 5.10 -30.44 -11.16
CA GLY A 284 4.76 -31.33 -12.28
C GLY A 284 5.59 -31.10 -13.55
N LYS A 285 6.59 -30.20 -13.55
CA LYS A 285 7.44 -29.90 -14.69
C LYS A 285 8.67 -30.80 -14.75
N SER A 286 8.93 -31.36 -15.93
CA SER A 286 10.14 -32.10 -16.21
C SER A 286 11.37 -31.18 -16.29
N ASP A 287 12.55 -31.71 -15.99
CA ASP A 287 13.80 -30.95 -16.15
C ASP A 287 14.04 -30.50 -17.60
N ALA A 288 13.45 -31.19 -18.57
CA ALA A 288 13.50 -30.81 -19.99
C ALA A 288 12.71 -29.51 -20.24
N GLU A 289 11.49 -29.39 -19.69
CA GLU A 289 10.71 -28.14 -19.73
C GLU A 289 11.41 -27.02 -18.98
N LYS A 290 11.91 -27.26 -17.75
CA LYS A 290 12.64 -26.26 -16.95
C LYS A 290 13.87 -25.74 -17.72
N ARG A 291 14.67 -26.64 -18.30
CA ARG A 291 15.81 -26.26 -19.15
C ARG A 291 15.39 -25.55 -20.44
N ALA A 292 14.21 -25.80 -21.00
CA ALA A 292 13.71 -25.06 -22.15
C ALA A 292 13.35 -23.62 -21.75
N ALA A 293 12.62 -23.44 -20.65
CA ALA A 293 12.22 -22.13 -20.14
C ALA A 293 13.42 -21.21 -19.84
N LEU A 294 14.52 -21.75 -19.28
CA LEU A 294 15.76 -20.99 -19.06
C LEU A 294 16.46 -20.53 -20.36
N ARG A 295 16.47 -21.37 -21.41
CA ARG A 295 17.10 -21.04 -22.71
C ARG A 295 16.26 -20.07 -23.55
N GLU A 296 14.95 -20.27 -23.58
CA GLU A 296 14.05 -19.69 -24.58
C GLU A 296 13.13 -18.61 -24.02
N GLY A 297 12.96 -18.57 -22.69
CA GLY A 297 12.33 -17.47 -21.97
C GLY A 297 13.09 -16.16 -22.12
N ARG A 298 12.50 -15.11 -21.58
CA ARG A 298 13.03 -13.73 -21.57
C ARG A 298 12.81 -13.15 -20.20
N ALA A 299 13.72 -12.30 -19.72
CA ALA A 299 13.50 -11.59 -18.48
C ALA A 299 12.31 -10.63 -18.69
N ILE A 300 11.25 -10.81 -17.91
CA ILE A 300 10.06 -9.95 -18.02
C ILE A 300 10.18 -8.86 -16.95
N LEU A 301 10.24 -7.61 -17.40
CA LEU A 301 10.35 -6.42 -16.56
C LEU A 301 9.03 -5.65 -16.56
N PHE A 302 8.40 -5.51 -15.41
CA PHE A 302 7.26 -4.62 -15.22
C PHE A 302 7.72 -3.25 -14.74
N ILE A 303 7.12 -2.17 -15.26
CA ILE A 303 7.42 -0.78 -14.86
C ILE A 303 6.11 -0.02 -14.60
N SER A 304 5.87 0.44 -13.37
CA SER A 304 4.75 1.35 -13.04
C SER A 304 5.20 2.79 -12.95
N CYS A 305 4.57 3.64 -13.74
CA CYS A 305 4.71 5.10 -13.67
C CYS A 305 3.49 5.73 -12.97
N ALA A 306 3.71 6.86 -12.29
CA ALA A 306 2.70 7.78 -11.75
C ALA A 306 1.52 7.12 -11.01
N MET A 307 1.81 6.25 -10.03
CA MET A 307 0.77 5.78 -9.11
C MET A 307 0.26 6.94 -8.24
N HIS A 308 1.19 7.72 -7.71
CA HIS A 308 0.94 9.02 -7.13
C HIS A 308 0.95 10.05 -8.27
N ALA A 309 -0.21 10.60 -8.63
CA ALA A 309 -0.30 11.44 -9.84
C ALA A 309 0.42 12.79 -9.74
N THR A 310 0.78 13.21 -8.52
CA THR A 310 1.65 14.37 -8.26
C THR A 310 3.11 14.13 -8.61
N GLU A 311 3.48 12.89 -8.98
CA GLU A 311 4.83 12.49 -9.35
C GLU A 311 4.91 12.46 -10.89
N THR A 312 4.97 13.68 -11.43
CA THR A 312 4.64 14.08 -12.81
C THR A 312 5.72 13.81 -13.86
N ALA A 313 6.92 13.39 -13.47
CA ALA A 313 7.99 13.03 -14.39
C ALA A 313 7.72 11.66 -15.04
N ALA A 314 7.26 10.69 -14.24
CA ALA A 314 7.15 9.29 -14.63
C ALA A 314 6.34 9.03 -15.92
N PRO A 315 5.21 9.71 -16.23
CA PRO A 315 4.49 9.52 -17.50
C PRO A 315 5.26 10.05 -18.72
N GLN A 316 6.13 11.04 -18.52
CA GLN A 316 6.95 11.65 -19.57
C GLN A 316 8.24 10.84 -19.81
N PHE A 317 8.86 10.37 -18.72
CA PHE A 317 9.85 9.30 -18.76
C PHE A 317 9.33 8.08 -19.52
N ALA A 318 8.11 7.62 -19.22
CA ALA A 318 7.52 6.45 -19.89
C ALA A 318 7.52 6.61 -21.42
N MET A 319 7.12 7.78 -21.94
CA MET A 319 7.12 8.03 -23.38
C MET A 319 8.54 8.02 -23.99
N GLU A 320 9.53 8.64 -23.36
CA GLU A 320 10.92 8.66 -23.86
C GLU A 320 11.60 7.29 -23.74
N PHE A 321 11.42 6.59 -22.63
CA PHE A 321 11.93 5.24 -22.42
C PHE A 321 11.35 4.27 -23.45
N ALA A 322 10.04 4.34 -23.69
CA ALA A 322 9.37 3.55 -24.72
C ALA A 322 9.89 3.87 -26.13
N HIS A 323 10.10 5.16 -26.44
CA HIS A 323 10.70 5.57 -27.70
C HIS A 323 12.12 5.00 -27.88
N ARG A 324 13.01 5.23 -26.91
CA ARG A 324 14.42 4.77 -26.91
C ARG A 324 14.52 3.26 -27.02
N LEU A 325 13.71 2.53 -26.25
CA LEU A 325 13.68 1.07 -26.29
C LEU A 325 13.13 0.52 -27.61
N ALA A 326 12.20 1.23 -28.28
CA ALA A 326 11.73 0.82 -29.61
C ALA A 326 12.76 1.13 -30.73
N THR A 327 13.41 2.31 -30.69
CA THR A 327 14.13 2.88 -31.84
C THR A 327 15.65 2.83 -31.78
N SER A 328 16.29 2.99 -30.62
CA SER A 328 17.77 3.10 -30.57
C SER A 328 18.42 1.73 -30.72
N ASP A 329 19.27 1.56 -31.74
CA ASP A 329 20.14 0.38 -31.91
C ASP A 329 21.49 0.51 -31.15
N GLU A 330 21.64 1.50 -30.27
CA GLU A 330 22.73 1.58 -29.30
C GLU A 330 22.57 0.52 -28.19
N GLU A 331 23.66 0.07 -27.59
CA GLU A 331 23.61 -0.74 -26.36
C GLU A 331 23.47 0.18 -25.13
N PRO A 332 22.63 -0.16 -24.13
CA PRO A 332 22.00 -1.47 -23.91
C PRO A 332 20.65 -1.69 -24.62
N TRP A 333 20.06 -0.68 -25.27
CA TRP A 333 18.71 -0.75 -25.84
C TRP A 333 18.55 -1.89 -26.86
N ALA A 334 19.57 -2.11 -27.68
CA ALA A 334 19.58 -3.17 -28.69
C ALA A 334 19.59 -4.59 -28.07
N SER A 335 20.44 -4.89 -27.08
CA SER A 335 20.40 -6.18 -26.37
C SER A 335 19.16 -6.32 -25.49
N ALA A 336 18.69 -5.24 -24.89
CA ALA A 336 17.47 -5.22 -24.10
C ALA A 336 16.26 -5.70 -24.90
N ARG A 337 16.02 -5.16 -26.11
CA ARG A 337 14.95 -5.65 -27.01
C ARG A 337 15.02 -7.15 -27.25
N ARG A 338 16.22 -7.70 -27.47
CA ARG A 338 16.43 -9.12 -27.83
C ARG A 338 16.24 -10.07 -26.64
N GLU A 339 16.64 -9.64 -25.44
CA GLU A 339 16.75 -10.50 -24.25
C GLU A 339 15.70 -10.25 -23.15
N THR A 340 14.95 -9.15 -23.22
CA THR A 340 13.87 -8.82 -22.27
C THR A 340 12.53 -8.61 -22.97
N VAL A 341 11.44 -8.74 -22.21
CA VAL A 341 10.12 -8.20 -22.56
C VAL A 341 9.75 -7.20 -21.48
N VAL A 342 9.63 -5.92 -21.86
CA VAL A 342 9.22 -4.87 -20.93
C VAL A 342 7.71 -4.67 -21.03
N VAL A 343 7.02 -4.69 -19.91
CA VAL A 343 5.60 -4.34 -19.80
C VAL A 343 5.49 -3.09 -18.94
N MET A 344 5.21 -1.96 -19.59
CA MET A 344 5.13 -0.65 -18.96
C MET A 344 3.67 -0.24 -18.79
N PHE A 345 3.32 0.26 -17.61
CA PHE A 345 2.10 1.04 -17.37
C PHE A 345 2.42 2.52 -17.62
N PRO A 346 1.91 3.16 -18.68
CA PRO A 346 2.20 4.57 -18.97
C PRO A 346 1.77 5.51 -17.82
N SER A 347 0.70 5.14 -17.14
CA SER A 347 0.29 5.66 -15.84
C SER A 347 -0.50 4.56 -15.12
N THR A 348 -0.24 4.36 -13.83
CA THR A 348 -1.06 3.50 -12.96
C THR A 348 -2.17 4.26 -12.25
N ASN A 349 -2.27 5.57 -12.46
CA ASN A 349 -3.39 6.40 -12.02
C ASN A 349 -3.69 7.52 -13.04
N PRO A 350 -4.26 7.17 -14.22
CA PRO A 350 -4.58 8.16 -15.25
C PRO A 350 -5.73 9.10 -14.84
N ASP A 351 -6.61 8.69 -13.91
CA ASP A 351 -7.62 9.58 -13.32
C ASP A 351 -6.97 10.75 -12.58
N GLY A 352 -5.99 10.42 -11.73
CA GLY A 352 -5.21 11.40 -11.00
C GLY A 352 -4.34 12.28 -11.89
N GLN A 353 -3.77 11.71 -12.96
CA GLN A 353 -2.89 12.44 -13.88
C GLN A 353 -3.63 13.63 -14.49
N ASP A 354 -4.82 13.42 -15.05
CA ASP A 354 -5.63 14.51 -15.60
C ASP A 354 -5.98 15.55 -14.52
N LEU A 355 -6.35 15.11 -13.31
CA LEU A 355 -6.68 16.03 -12.20
C LEU A 355 -5.50 16.94 -11.82
N VAL A 356 -4.28 16.39 -11.73
CA VAL A 356 -3.05 17.15 -11.44
C VAL A 356 -2.71 18.09 -12.60
N VAL A 357 -2.74 17.59 -13.83
CA VAL A 357 -2.39 18.37 -15.02
C VAL A 357 -3.37 19.52 -15.25
N ASP A 358 -4.68 19.28 -15.17
CA ASP A 358 -5.70 20.33 -15.30
C ASP A 358 -5.65 21.33 -14.16
N TRP A 359 -5.29 20.92 -12.94
CA TRP A 359 -5.08 21.88 -11.84
C TRP A 359 -3.87 22.77 -12.12
N TYR A 360 -2.71 22.18 -12.44
CA TYR A 360 -1.49 22.92 -12.72
C TYR A 360 -1.65 23.87 -13.93
N ARG A 361 -2.28 23.42 -15.03
CA ARG A 361 -2.62 24.25 -16.20
C ARG A 361 -3.50 25.47 -15.87
N ARG A 362 -4.23 25.46 -14.75
CA ARG A 362 -5.05 26.59 -14.27
C ARG A 362 -4.35 27.49 -13.26
N THR A 363 -3.27 27.03 -12.62
CA THR A 363 -2.57 27.77 -11.57
C THR A 363 -1.17 28.24 -11.94
N VAL A 364 -0.55 27.68 -12.98
CA VAL A 364 0.74 28.13 -13.52
C VAL A 364 0.68 29.57 -14.01
N GLY A 365 1.70 30.37 -13.69
CA GLY A 365 1.72 31.82 -13.88
C GLY A 365 0.90 32.63 -12.88
N THR A 366 0.31 32.00 -11.84
CA THR A 366 -0.51 32.68 -10.82
C THR A 366 0.10 32.57 -9.42
N PRO A 367 -0.36 33.37 -8.43
CA PRO A 367 0.04 33.22 -7.02
C PRO A 367 -0.30 31.86 -6.37
N TYR A 368 -1.02 30.97 -7.08
CA TYR A 368 -1.41 29.64 -6.60
C TYR A 368 -0.74 28.50 -7.38
N GLU A 369 0.29 28.80 -8.17
CA GLU A 369 1.11 27.82 -8.89
C GLU A 369 1.60 26.70 -7.95
N ALA A 370 1.60 25.46 -8.44
CA ALA A 370 2.01 24.25 -7.73
C ALA A 370 1.28 23.93 -6.38
N THR A 371 0.25 24.68 -5.98
CA THR A 371 -0.54 24.40 -4.76
C THR A 371 -1.27 23.05 -4.82
N ASP A 372 -1.49 22.39 -3.67
CA ASP A 372 -2.11 21.06 -3.63
C ASP A 372 -3.54 21.05 -4.20
N LEU A 373 -3.97 19.91 -4.75
CA LEU A 373 -5.33 19.70 -5.27
C LEU A 373 -6.44 19.97 -4.25
N LEU A 374 -7.63 20.31 -4.75
CA LEU A 374 -8.87 20.50 -3.97
C LEU A 374 -9.61 19.18 -3.63
N ARG A 375 -9.09 18.04 -4.12
CA ARG A 375 -9.60 16.67 -3.93
C ARG A 375 -8.45 15.68 -4.02
N LEU A 376 -8.66 14.44 -3.57
CA LEU A 376 -7.70 13.36 -3.79
C LEU A 376 -7.53 13.06 -5.29
N TYR A 377 -6.30 12.72 -5.70
CA TYR A 377 -5.97 12.28 -7.06
C TYR A 377 -6.21 10.79 -7.32
N GLN A 378 -6.58 10.01 -6.30
CA GLN A 378 -7.18 8.68 -6.49
C GLN A 378 -8.47 8.71 -5.67
N LEU A 379 -9.55 8.19 -6.25
CA LEU A 379 -10.94 8.43 -5.80
C LEU A 379 -11.14 8.29 -4.28
N TYR A 380 -10.47 7.32 -3.64
CA TYR A 380 -10.59 7.03 -2.22
C TYR A 380 -9.27 7.14 -1.45
N ALA A 381 -8.16 6.65 -2.02
CA ALA A 381 -6.93 6.48 -1.28
C ALA A 381 -5.98 7.69 -1.35
N GLY A 382 -6.05 8.51 -2.41
CA GLY A 382 -5.00 9.50 -2.68
C GLY A 382 -3.62 8.85 -2.76
N HIS A 383 -2.68 9.27 -1.91
CA HIS A 383 -1.32 8.73 -1.81
C HIS A 383 -1.25 7.36 -1.10
N ASP A 384 -2.29 6.94 -0.37
CA ASP A 384 -2.38 5.57 0.17
C ASP A 384 -2.73 4.52 -0.91
N ASN A 385 -2.79 4.87 -2.20
CA ASN A 385 -2.97 3.85 -3.25
C ASN A 385 -1.75 2.92 -3.38
N ASN A 386 -0.53 3.38 -3.05
CA ASN A 386 0.62 2.49 -2.83
C ASN A 386 0.60 1.83 -1.42
N ARG A 387 -0.59 1.50 -0.90
CA ARG A 387 -0.81 0.79 0.38
C ARG A 387 -1.93 -0.27 0.34
N ASP A 388 -2.57 -0.48 -0.81
CA ASP A 388 -3.71 -1.41 -0.97
C ASP A 388 -3.32 -2.84 -1.38
N TRP A 389 -2.05 -3.10 -1.70
CA TRP A 389 -1.63 -4.22 -2.55
C TRP A 389 -1.82 -5.62 -1.98
N PHE A 390 -2.17 -5.73 -0.70
CA PHE A 390 -2.54 -6.98 -0.02
C PHE A 390 -4.04 -7.09 0.34
N MET A 391 -4.80 -6.00 0.23
CA MET A 391 -6.24 -5.94 0.55
C MET A 391 -7.11 -5.85 -0.70
N LEU A 392 -6.59 -5.29 -1.80
CA LEU A 392 -7.25 -5.19 -3.09
C LEU A 392 -8.64 -4.52 -3.00
N THR A 393 -8.70 -3.34 -2.36
CA THR A 393 -9.88 -2.48 -2.29
C THR A 393 -10.12 -1.72 -3.60
N GLN A 394 -9.07 -1.26 -4.28
CA GLN A 394 -9.13 -0.37 -5.45
C GLN A 394 -9.25 -1.13 -6.78
N ALA A 395 -9.67 -0.42 -7.84
CA ALA A 395 -9.83 -1.02 -9.17
C ALA A 395 -8.48 -1.24 -9.87
N GLU A 396 -7.61 -0.23 -9.80
CA GLU A 396 -6.29 -0.19 -10.45
C GLU A 396 -5.40 -1.32 -9.90
N THR A 397 -5.35 -1.44 -8.57
CA THR A 397 -4.63 -2.49 -7.85
C THR A 397 -5.07 -3.88 -8.31
N ARG A 398 -6.38 -4.14 -8.42
CA ARG A 398 -6.91 -5.44 -8.88
C ARG A 398 -6.50 -5.79 -10.32
N ILE A 399 -6.44 -4.80 -11.22
CA ILE A 399 -5.99 -4.99 -12.61
C ILE A 399 -4.52 -5.42 -12.62
N VAL A 400 -3.65 -4.67 -11.94
CA VAL A 400 -2.21 -4.96 -11.89
C VAL A 400 -1.94 -6.30 -11.19
N THR A 401 -2.59 -6.60 -10.06
CA THR A 401 -2.49 -7.91 -9.38
C THR A 401 -2.84 -9.09 -10.30
N GLY A 402 -3.89 -8.95 -11.12
CA GLY A 402 -4.27 -9.98 -12.10
C GLY A 402 -3.18 -10.21 -13.16
N LEU A 403 -2.62 -9.13 -13.71
CA LEU A 403 -1.54 -9.18 -14.68
C LEU A 403 -0.30 -9.88 -14.11
N LEU A 404 0.10 -9.53 -12.88
CA LEU A 404 1.30 -10.06 -12.23
C LEU A 404 1.21 -11.57 -11.96
N TYR A 405 0.17 -12.03 -11.27
CA TYR A 405 0.15 -13.35 -10.64
C TYR A 405 -0.68 -14.42 -11.38
N LYS A 406 -1.25 -14.07 -12.54
CA LYS A 406 -2.02 -15.02 -13.39
C LYS A 406 -1.58 -15.05 -14.85
N GLU A 407 -1.06 -13.91 -15.33
CA GLU A 407 -0.92 -13.62 -16.75
C GLU A 407 0.53 -13.46 -17.22
N TRP A 408 1.41 -12.86 -16.42
CA TRP A 408 2.75 -12.46 -16.86
C TRP A 408 3.91 -13.04 -16.05
N PHE A 409 3.74 -13.22 -14.74
CA PHE A 409 4.77 -13.82 -13.87
C PHE A 409 6.16 -13.15 -14.02
N PRO A 410 6.27 -11.82 -13.85
CA PRO A 410 7.49 -11.09 -14.19
C PRO A 410 8.69 -11.46 -13.31
N THR A 411 9.88 -11.36 -13.90
CA THR A 411 11.15 -11.60 -13.21
C THR A 411 11.51 -10.40 -12.32
N VAL A 412 11.19 -9.19 -12.78
CA VAL A 412 11.49 -7.93 -12.10
C VAL A 412 10.28 -7.00 -12.17
N TYR A 413 10.03 -6.28 -11.08
CA TYR A 413 9.05 -5.20 -10.99
C TYR A 413 9.76 -3.91 -10.58
N TRP A 414 9.51 -2.80 -11.26
CA TRP A 414 10.06 -1.47 -10.93
C TRP A 414 8.92 -0.45 -10.72
N ASP A 415 8.85 0.08 -9.50
CA ASP A 415 7.96 1.17 -9.09
C ASP A 415 8.68 2.52 -9.24
N VAL A 416 8.18 3.40 -10.11
CA VAL A 416 8.78 4.72 -10.39
C VAL A 416 8.06 5.80 -9.58
N HIS A 417 8.80 6.50 -8.71
CA HIS A 417 8.27 7.44 -7.73
C HIS A 417 9.09 8.74 -7.62
N GLN A 418 8.52 9.74 -6.96
CA GLN A 418 9.21 10.96 -6.54
C GLN A 418 8.97 11.34 -5.08
N HIS A 419 10.03 11.78 -4.39
CA HIS A 419 10.00 12.24 -3.01
C HIS A 419 10.09 13.78 -2.88
N GLY A 420 10.09 14.29 -1.64
CA GLY A 420 10.17 15.72 -1.34
C GLY A 420 11.51 16.39 -1.71
N THR A 421 11.41 17.64 -2.15
CA THR A 421 12.40 18.41 -2.92
C THR A 421 13.77 18.67 -2.27
N GLU A 422 13.93 18.65 -0.93
CA GLU A 422 15.16 19.14 -0.25
C GLU A 422 16.25 18.10 0.07
N ARG A 423 16.07 16.79 -0.21
CA ARG A 423 17.02 15.75 0.23
C ARG A 423 17.99 15.25 -0.86
N GLU A 424 18.19 13.93 -0.99
CA GLU A 424 18.81 13.28 -2.15
C GLU A 424 18.21 13.78 -3.49
N ARG A 425 18.86 13.51 -4.63
CA ARG A 425 18.24 13.69 -5.97
C ARG A 425 17.56 12.40 -6.46
N PHE A 426 18.07 11.25 -6.02
CA PHE A 426 17.57 9.95 -6.42
C PHE A 426 17.86 8.90 -5.33
N PHE A 427 16.86 8.14 -4.90
CA PHE A 427 17.04 6.94 -4.09
C PHE A 427 17.03 5.69 -4.96
N VAL A 428 17.93 4.75 -4.66
CA VAL A 428 18.00 3.42 -5.25
C VAL A 428 18.16 2.38 -4.12
N PRO A 429 17.63 1.15 -4.22
CA PRO A 429 18.03 0.06 -3.33
C PRO A 429 19.57 -0.16 -3.32
N PRO A 430 20.18 -0.82 -2.30
CA PRO A 430 19.57 -1.58 -1.21
C PRO A 430 18.55 -0.85 -0.33
N PHE A 431 17.62 -1.61 0.25
CA PHE A 431 16.72 -1.15 1.30
C PHE A 431 17.38 -1.24 2.69
N ARG A 432 16.86 -0.50 3.69
CA ARG A 432 17.37 -0.56 5.07
C ARG A 432 16.77 -1.72 5.86
N ASP A 433 17.43 -2.07 6.95
CA ASP A 433 16.89 -2.95 7.98
C ASP A 433 15.70 -2.32 8.74
N PRO A 434 14.79 -3.15 9.31
CA PRO A 434 14.83 -4.61 9.31
C PRO A 434 14.23 -5.26 8.07
N LEU A 435 14.82 -6.38 7.64
CA LEU A 435 14.25 -7.29 6.65
C LEU A 435 13.16 -8.19 7.27
N ASN A 436 12.08 -8.48 6.54
CA ASN A 436 11.09 -9.48 6.93
C ASN A 436 11.66 -10.91 6.71
N PRO A 437 11.62 -11.81 7.71
CA PRO A 437 12.22 -13.14 7.61
C PRO A 437 11.47 -14.12 6.68
N ASN A 438 10.31 -13.76 6.15
CA ASN A 438 9.53 -14.59 5.21
C ASN A 438 9.97 -14.43 3.74
N LEU A 439 10.97 -13.58 3.43
CA LEU A 439 11.36 -13.24 2.06
C LEU A 439 12.55 -14.08 1.60
N ASP A 440 12.53 -14.55 0.34
CA ASP A 440 13.63 -15.35 -0.21
C ASP A 440 14.95 -14.53 -0.29
N PRO A 441 16.05 -15.00 0.34
CA PRO A 441 17.29 -14.21 0.40
C PRO A 441 17.94 -13.91 -0.96
N SER A 442 17.71 -14.73 -1.99
CA SER A 442 18.27 -14.49 -3.33
C SER A 442 17.51 -13.38 -4.07
N ILE A 443 16.21 -13.23 -3.82
CA ILE A 443 15.42 -12.10 -4.34
C ILE A 443 15.93 -10.79 -3.72
N ILE A 444 16.20 -10.78 -2.41
CA ILE A 444 16.80 -9.63 -1.72
C ILE A 444 18.22 -9.34 -2.21
N ALA A 445 19.04 -10.38 -2.45
CA ALA A 445 20.35 -10.22 -3.08
C ALA A 445 20.25 -9.64 -4.50
N GLY A 446 19.24 -10.05 -5.29
CA GLY A 446 18.97 -9.50 -6.63
C GLY A 446 18.59 -8.02 -6.62
N ILE A 447 17.72 -7.60 -5.67
CA ILE A 447 17.40 -6.18 -5.41
C ILE A 447 18.69 -5.38 -5.13
N ASN A 448 19.52 -5.90 -4.22
CA ASN A 448 20.76 -5.24 -3.79
C ASN A 448 21.79 -5.17 -4.92
N LEU A 449 21.90 -6.21 -5.76
CA LEU A 449 22.80 -6.27 -6.91
C LEU A 449 22.42 -5.23 -7.97
N LEU A 450 21.16 -5.20 -8.40
CA LEU A 450 20.67 -4.24 -9.41
C LEU A 450 20.82 -2.80 -8.92
N GLY A 451 20.45 -2.53 -7.66
CA GLY A 451 20.56 -1.19 -7.08
C GLY A 451 22.00 -0.70 -6.94
N THR A 452 22.90 -1.53 -6.40
CA THR A 452 24.33 -1.21 -6.29
C THR A 452 24.97 -0.99 -7.66
N ARG A 453 24.59 -1.79 -8.66
CA ARG A 453 25.05 -1.65 -10.05
C ARG A 453 24.58 -0.35 -10.69
N ALA A 454 23.33 0.06 -10.46
CA ALA A 454 22.81 1.33 -10.97
C ALA A 454 23.55 2.53 -10.33
N VAL A 455 23.83 2.51 -9.03
CA VAL A 455 24.67 3.56 -8.40
C VAL A 455 26.04 3.68 -9.06
N MET A 456 26.69 2.55 -9.39
CA MET A 456 27.97 2.56 -10.10
C MET A 456 27.85 3.15 -11.50
N ASP A 457 26.90 2.67 -12.31
CA ASP A 457 26.72 3.11 -13.69
C ASP A 457 26.31 4.61 -13.76
N MET A 458 25.37 5.05 -12.91
CA MET A 458 24.93 6.45 -12.85
C MET A 458 26.03 7.38 -12.35
N THR A 459 26.80 6.99 -11.31
CA THR A 459 27.93 7.79 -10.84
C THR A 459 29.02 7.93 -11.91
N ARG A 460 29.26 6.88 -12.71
CA ARG A 460 30.17 6.89 -13.86
C ARG A 460 29.66 7.78 -15.01
N ALA A 461 28.35 7.85 -15.21
CA ALA A 461 27.71 8.79 -16.14
C ALA A 461 27.66 10.24 -15.62
N GLY A 462 28.17 10.50 -14.41
CA GLY A 462 28.38 11.85 -13.86
C GLY A 462 27.34 12.28 -12.81
N PHE A 463 26.20 11.58 -12.73
CA PHE A 463 25.09 11.87 -11.82
C PHE A 463 25.52 11.95 -10.34
N THR A 464 24.74 12.69 -9.54
CA THR A 464 25.07 13.04 -8.14
C THR A 464 23.83 13.04 -7.25
N GLY A 465 24.03 13.12 -5.94
CA GLY A 465 22.93 13.09 -4.97
C GLY A 465 22.18 11.77 -4.95
N ILE A 466 22.83 10.66 -5.33
CA ILE A 466 22.23 9.32 -5.32
C ILE A 466 22.44 8.70 -3.93
N SER A 467 21.37 8.20 -3.31
CA SER A 467 21.37 7.57 -1.99
C SER A 467 20.89 6.12 -2.03
N THR A 468 21.34 5.30 -1.06
CA THR A 468 20.88 3.91 -0.87
C THR A 468 20.73 3.58 0.62
N GLY A 469 19.84 2.63 0.96
CA GLY A 469 19.75 2.06 2.30
C GLY A 469 19.44 3.05 3.44
N VAL A 470 18.80 4.19 3.16
CA VAL A 470 18.56 5.29 4.11
C VAL A 470 17.11 5.44 4.58
N THR A 471 16.12 5.12 3.73
CA THR A 471 14.71 5.49 3.98
C THR A 471 13.79 4.27 4.11
N TYR A 472 13.67 3.48 3.05
CA TYR A 472 12.67 2.41 2.93
C TYR A 472 13.20 1.05 3.42
N ASP A 473 12.38 0.32 4.18
CA ASP A 473 12.65 -1.07 4.59
C ASP A 473 11.92 -2.10 3.70
N MET A 474 12.09 -3.38 4.03
CA MET A 474 11.37 -4.51 3.42
C MET A 474 10.55 -5.31 4.46
N TRP A 475 10.14 -4.66 5.56
CA TRP A 475 9.27 -5.30 6.55
C TRP A 475 7.86 -5.47 5.99
N TRP A 476 7.26 -4.36 5.55
CA TRP A 476 5.87 -4.21 5.13
C TRP A 476 5.47 -5.03 3.89
N ASN A 477 4.21 -5.49 3.81
CA ASN A 477 3.68 -6.24 2.66
C ASN A 477 2.93 -5.37 1.63
N GLY A 478 1.93 -4.58 2.05
CA GLY A 478 0.96 -3.92 1.15
C GLY A 478 1.43 -2.77 0.25
N GLY A 479 2.73 -2.61 0.02
CA GLY A 479 3.26 -1.72 -1.02
C GLY A 479 3.45 -2.46 -2.35
N ASN A 480 3.30 -1.77 -3.48
CA ASN A 480 3.30 -2.36 -4.81
C ASN A 480 4.58 -3.16 -5.11
N ARG A 481 5.78 -2.62 -4.82
CA ARG A 481 7.03 -3.39 -4.95
C ARG A 481 7.22 -4.50 -3.90
N ASN A 482 6.45 -4.51 -2.81
CA ASN A 482 6.64 -5.42 -1.67
C ASN A 482 5.86 -6.73 -1.79
N VAL A 483 4.75 -6.74 -2.55
CA VAL A 483 3.97 -7.96 -2.84
C VAL A 483 4.68 -8.87 -3.87
N PRO A 484 5.24 -8.39 -5.00
CA PRO A 484 6.06 -9.18 -5.94
C PRO A 484 7.22 -9.94 -5.27
N VAL A 485 7.89 -9.32 -4.28
CA VAL A 485 9.00 -9.98 -3.54
C VAL A 485 8.53 -11.20 -2.75
N ARG A 486 7.25 -11.24 -2.35
CA ARG A 486 6.61 -12.40 -1.71
C ARG A 486 6.09 -13.45 -2.71
N HIS A 487 6.15 -13.13 -4.00
CA HIS A 487 5.79 -14.00 -5.14
C HIS A 487 7.04 -14.36 -5.98
N ASN A 488 8.22 -14.33 -5.37
CA ASN A 488 9.52 -14.71 -5.95
C ASN A 488 10.01 -13.80 -7.10
N MET A 489 9.59 -12.52 -7.11
CA MET A 489 9.94 -11.51 -8.13
C MET A 489 10.85 -10.42 -7.53
N VAL A 490 11.81 -9.90 -8.28
CA VAL A 490 12.69 -8.80 -7.81
C VAL A 490 11.93 -7.48 -7.82
N GLY A 491 11.52 -6.98 -6.65
CA GLY A 491 10.77 -5.73 -6.49
C GLY A 491 11.67 -4.53 -6.18
N LEU A 492 11.71 -3.58 -7.11
CA LEU A 492 12.49 -2.34 -7.06
C LEU A 492 11.58 -1.14 -6.87
N LEU A 493 12.09 -0.11 -6.20
CA LEU A 493 11.48 1.22 -6.13
C LEU A 493 12.60 2.25 -6.23
N THR A 494 12.41 3.26 -7.07
CA THR A 494 13.31 4.42 -7.18
C THR A 494 12.53 5.68 -6.92
N GLU A 495 13.11 6.62 -6.17
CA GLU A 495 12.44 7.87 -5.83
C GLU A 495 13.32 9.05 -6.26
N ALA A 496 12.85 9.91 -7.15
CA ALA A 496 13.54 11.12 -7.54
C ALA A 496 13.09 12.35 -6.73
N ALA A 497 13.93 13.37 -6.58
CA ALA A 497 13.50 14.60 -5.93
C ALA A 497 12.46 15.34 -6.78
N SER A 498 11.31 15.71 -6.21
CA SER A 498 10.28 16.46 -6.94
C SER A 498 10.68 17.91 -7.22
N VAL A 499 10.27 18.40 -8.39
CA VAL A 499 10.04 19.83 -8.66
C VAL A 499 8.68 20.27 -8.09
N GLU A 500 8.36 21.56 -8.18
CA GLU A 500 7.05 22.08 -7.77
C GLU A 500 5.99 21.78 -8.86
N VAL A 501 5.54 20.52 -8.91
CA VAL A 501 4.61 19.92 -9.88
C VAL A 501 5.13 19.90 -11.33
N ALA A 502 5.47 21.04 -11.93
CA ALA A 502 6.30 21.15 -13.14
C ALA A 502 7.17 22.42 -13.15
N THR A 503 7.09 23.23 -12.11
CA THR A 503 7.83 24.48 -11.92
C THR A 503 9.26 24.15 -11.49
N PRO A 504 10.28 24.56 -12.26
CA PRO A 504 11.68 24.29 -11.91
C PRO A 504 12.07 25.03 -10.64
N VAL A 505 12.83 24.38 -9.76
CA VAL A 505 13.19 24.91 -8.43
C VAL A 505 14.68 25.22 -8.37
N PHE A 506 15.06 26.30 -7.67
CA PHE A 506 16.46 26.61 -7.38
C PHE A 506 16.79 26.32 -5.92
N LEU A 507 17.72 25.40 -5.69
CA LEU A 507 18.11 24.91 -4.38
C LEU A 507 19.60 25.21 -4.12
N PRO A 508 19.95 26.24 -3.33
CA PRO A 508 21.32 26.38 -2.84
C PRO A 508 21.63 25.25 -1.85
N VAL A 509 22.91 24.85 -1.75
CA VAL A 509 23.35 23.75 -0.86
C VAL A 509 22.90 23.90 0.60
N THR A 510 22.68 25.12 1.09
CA THR A 510 22.17 25.42 2.44
C THR A 510 20.71 25.03 2.69
N ARG A 511 19.90 24.83 1.63
CA ARG A 511 18.57 24.23 1.75
C ARG A 511 18.58 22.71 1.74
N LEU A 512 19.67 22.08 1.29
CA LEU A 512 19.71 20.63 1.19
C LEU A 512 19.80 19.95 2.58
N ARG A 513 19.25 18.75 2.67
CA ARG A 513 19.08 17.96 3.90
C ARG A 513 19.60 16.55 3.69
N ALA A 514 20.18 15.99 4.76
CA ALA A 514 20.73 14.64 4.72
C ALA A 514 19.66 13.59 4.36
N PRO A 515 19.98 12.61 3.49
CA PRO A 515 19.08 11.49 3.17
C PRO A 515 18.75 10.62 4.40
N GLY A 516 17.49 10.18 4.50
CA GLY A 516 16.97 9.30 5.56
C GLY A 516 17.47 9.60 6.98
N ASP A 517 18.33 8.70 7.49
CA ASP A 517 18.94 8.68 8.83
C ASP A 517 20.38 9.26 8.89
N LEU A 518 20.92 9.77 7.78
CA LEU A 518 22.29 10.30 7.74
C LEU A 518 22.40 11.61 8.55
N GLY A 519 23.46 11.74 9.36
CA GLY A 519 23.66 12.90 10.24
C GLY A 519 24.09 14.19 9.54
N ALA A 520 24.48 14.15 8.27
CA ALA A 520 24.96 15.31 7.50
C ALA A 520 24.75 15.14 5.99
N TYR A 521 24.56 16.24 5.27
CA TYR A 521 24.53 16.27 3.80
C TYR A 521 25.97 16.27 3.25
N ALA A 522 26.64 15.12 3.37
CA ALA A 522 28.06 14.93 3.07
C ALA A 522 28.32 13.54 2.45
N PRO A 523 29.47 13.31 1.79
CA PRO A 523 29.80 12.01 1.22
C PRO A 523 29.79 10.88 2.26
N SER A 524 29.16 9.75 1.93
CA SER A 524 29.18 8.53 2.75
C SER A 524 28.97 7.29 1.88
N ASN A 525 29.20 6.09 2.43
CA ASN A 525 28.97 4.82 1.72
C ASN A 525 27.51 4.64 1.23
N ARG A 526 26.55 5.37 1.82
CA ARG A 526 25.12 5.39 1.43
C ARG A 526 24.72 6.64 0.63
N PHE A 527 25.66 7.55 0.37
CA PHE A 527 25.45 8.81 -0.36
C PHE A 527 26.79 9.31 -0.94
N LEU A 528 27.29 8.62 -1.96
CA LEU A 528 28.71 8.67 -2.37
C LEU A 528 29.20 10.05 -2.81
N LYS A 529 28.35 10.81 -3.52
CA LYS A 529 28.68 12.09 -4.14
C LYS A 529 27.45 13.01 -4.04
N PRO A 530 27.33 13.87 -3.02
CA PRO A 530 26.22 14.80 -2.88
C PRO A 530 26.01 15.69 -4.11
N TRP A 531 24.76 16.06 -4.40
CA TRP A 531 24.45 17.06 -5.41
C TRP A 531 24.78 18.46 -4.87
N PRO A 532 25.51 19.32 -5.61
CA PRO A 532 26.01 20.61 -5.10
C PRO A 532 24.93 21.70 -4.93
N GLY A 533 23.69 21.43 -5.31
CA GLY A 533 22.67 22.46 -5.49
C GLY A 533 22.71 23.09 -6.89
N GLY A 534 21.73 23.96 -7.16
CA GLY A 534 21.51 24.59 -8.46
C GLY A 534 20.04 24.60 -8.85
N TRP A 535 19.77 24.71 -10.16
CA TRP A 535 18.44 24.44 -10.71
C TRP A 535 18.18 22.92 -10.71
N TRP A 536 16.93 22.56 -10.43
CA TRP A 536 16.40 21.21 -10.56
C TRP A 536 15.07 21.27 -11.32
N ARG A 537 14.94 20.47 -12.36
CA ARG A 537 13.92 20.55 -13.41
C ARG A 537 13.22 19.22 -13.61
N LEU A 538 12.06 19.25 -14.27
CA LEU A 538 11.32 18.05 -14.61
C LEU A 538 12.12 17.16 -15.59
N ARG A 539 12.88 17.78 -16.51
CA ARG A 539 13.89 17.14 -17.36
C ARG A 539 14.96 16.39 -16.57
N ASP A 540 15.52 17.00 -15.53
CA ASP A 540 16.59 16.37 -14.72
C ASP A 540 16.08 15.08 -14.06
N ILE A 541 14.84 15.06 -13.57
CA ILE A 541 14.22 13.85 -13.01
C ILE A 541 14.18 12.72 -14.06
N ILE A 542 13.67 13.03 -15.26
CA ILE A 542 13.59 12.06 -16.36
C ILE A 542 14.97 11.55 -16.76
N ASP A 543 16.00 12.40 -16.76
CA ASP A 543 17.37 11.98 -17.08
C ASP A 543 17.96 10.99 -16.06
N TYR A 544 17.63 11.14 -14.77
CA TYR A 544 17.99 10.14 -13.74
C TYR A 544 17.19 8.83 -13.90
N GLU A 545 15.88 8.90 -14.18
CA GLU A 545 15.03 7.73 -14.41
C GLU A 545 15.48 6.95 -15.67
N MET A 546 15.83 7.65 -16.75
CA MET A 546 16.42 7.09 -17.97
C MET A 546 17.78 6.42 -17.72
N ALA A 547 18.63 7.03 -16.88
CA ALA A 547 19.93 6.46 -16.54
C ALA A 547 19.81 5.19 -15.68
N PHE A 548 18.89 5.18 -14.69
CA PHE A 548 18.57 3.97 -13.94
C PHE A 548 18.00 2.87 -14.85
N GLY A 549 17.00 3.20 -15.66
CA GLY A 549 16.36 2.26 -16.59
C GLY A 549 17.35 1.65 -17.59
N SER A 550 18.31 2.44 -18.08
CA SER A 550 19.42 1.96 -18.92
C SER A 550 20.32 0.95 -18.17
N SER A 551 20.73 1.24 -16.93
CA SER A 551 21.54 0.31 -16.13
C SER A 551 20.79 -0.98 -15.76
N LEU A 552 19.49 -0.88 -15.46
CA LEU A 552 18.61 -2.00 -15.22
C LEU A 552 18.50 -2.91 -16.45
N LEU A 553 18.14 -2.35 -17.61
CA LEU A 553 18.08 -3.10 -18.87
C LEU A 553 19.43 -3.74 -19.24
N SER A 554 20.53 -3.03 -19.05
CA SER A 554 21.91 -3.52 -19.25
C SER A 554 22.25 -4.72 -18.36
N SER A 555 21.72 -4.76 -17.14
CA SER A 555 21.94 -5.88 -16.20
C SER A 555 21.03 -7.08 -16.51
N LEU A 556 19.79 -6.83 -16.97
CA LEU A 556 18.85 -7.90 -17.35
C LEU A 556 19.18 -8.55 -18.71
N SER A 557 19.69 -7.79 -19.68
CA SER A 557 20.03 -8.32 -21.00
C SER A 557 21.30 -9.19 -20.98
N ARG A 558 22.32 -8.77 -20.22
CA ARG A 558 23.62 -9.48 -20.14
C ARG A 558 23.55 -10.79 -19.38
N GLU A 559 22.75 -10.85 -18.32
CA GLU A 559 22.73 -11.97 -17.35
C GLU A 559 21.37 -12.68 -17.32
N ARG A 560 20.62 -12.62 -18.42
CA ARG A 560 19.23 -13.14 -18.57
C ARG A 560 19.00 -14.51 -17.93
N GLU A 561 19.87 -15.49 -18.17
CA GLU A 561 19.70 -16.84 -17.60
C GLU A 561 19.84 -16.84 -16.07
N VAL A 562 20.71 -16.01 -15.48
CA VAL A 562 20.86 -15.88 -14.02
C VAL A 562 19.54 -15.41 -13.40
N TRP A 563 18.90 -14.40 -13.99
CA TRP A 563 17.62 -13.87 -13.51
C TRP A 563 16.47 -14.89 -13.63
N LEU A 564 16.39 -15.61 -14.76
CA LEU A 564 15.38 -16.67 -14.96
C LEU A 564 15.60 -17.88 -14.04
N ARG A 565 16.86 -18.25 -13.80
CA ARG A 565 17.28 -19.31 -12.87
C ARG A 565 16.94 -18.95 -11.44
N ASN A 566 17.21 -17.71 -11.02
CA ASN A 566 16.92 -17.23 -9.68
C ASN A 566 15.42 -17.28 -9.36
N ALA A 567 14.56 -16.92 -10.30
CA ALA A 567 13.10 -16.99 -10.16
C ALA A 567 12.58 -18.45 -10.05
N LEU A 568 13.15 -19.37 -10.83
CA LEU A 568 12.87 -20.81 -10.73
C LEU A 568 13.28 -21.36 -9.37
N GLU A 569 14.54 -21.17 -8.98
CA GLU A 569 15.10 -21.74 -7.75
C GLU A 569 14.45 -21.12 -6.49
N ALA A 570 14.05 -19.84 -6.52
CA ALA A 570 13.24 -19.23 -5.45
C ALA A 570 11.85 -19.88 -5.35
N SER A 571 11.21 -20.18 -6.48
CA SER A 571 9.90 -20.85 -6.49
C SER A 571 9.99 -22.30 -6.01
N GLU A 572 11.06 -23.03 -6.38
CA GLU A 572 11.33 -24.38 -5.85
C GLU A 572 11.60 -24.35 -4.33
N ARG A 573 12.37 -23.37 -3.83
CA ARG A 573 12.59 -23.17 -2.38
C ARG A 573 11.30 -22.81 -1.64
N ALA A 574 10.45 -21.95 -2.20
CA ALA A 574 9.17 -21.58 -1.57
C ALA A 574 8.24 -22.79 -1.40
N ILE A 575 8.18 -23.68 -2.40
CA ILE A 575 7.42 -24.95 -2.35
C ILE A 575 8.02 -25.90 -1.31
N ALA A 576 9.35 -26.06 -1.28
CA ALA A 576 10.03 -26.93 -0.33
C ALA A 576 9.87 -26.46 1.13
N ALA A 577 10.14 -25.19 1.40
CA ALA A 577 9.92 -24.55 2.71
C ALA A 577 8.43 -24.66 3.14
N GLY A 578 7.49 -24.58 2.20
CA GLY A 578 6.07 -24.79 2.46
C GLY A 578 5.66 -26.22 2.81
N ARG A 579 6.53 -27.20 2.58
CA ARG A 579 6.36 -28.62 2.92
C ARG A 579 7.14 -29.03 4.16
N GLU A 580 8.32 -28.45 4.37
CA GLU A 580 9.31 -28.90 5.36
C GLU A 580 9.37 -28.01 6.60
N GLU A 581 9.00 -26.74 6.50
CA GLU A 581 9.01 -25.80 7.63
C GLU A 581 7.60 -25.57 8.17
N GLY A 582 7.40 -25.72 9.48
CA GLY A 582 6.14 -25.38 10.13
C GLY A 582 5.91 -23.86 10.22
N PRO A 583 4.66 -23.37 10.12
CA PRO A 583 3.45 -24.11 9.78
C PRO A 583 3.42 -24.52 8.30
N THR A 584 2.86 -25.69 7.99
CA THR A 584 2.71 -26.22 6.62
C THR A 584 1.51 -25.62 5.87
N GLY A 585 0.62 -24.94 6.62
CA GLY A 585 -0.53 -24.23 6.06
C GLY A 585 -1.56 -23.86 7.12
N TRP A 586 -2.74 -23.48 6.64
CA TRP A 586 -3.85 -23.02 7.48
C TRP A 586 -5.18 -23.62 7.05
N LEU A 587 -6.08 -23.76 8.03
CA LEU A 587 -7.48 -24.10 7.80
C LEU A 587 -8.36 -22.90 8.15
N VAL A 588 -9.43 -22.69 7.38
CA VAL A 588 -10.54 -21.80 7.73
C VAL A 588 -11.81 -22.66 7.82
N PRO A 589 -12.20 -23.10 9.02
CA PRO A 589 -13.33 -24.02 9.18
C PRO A 589 -14.68 -23.40 8.80
N SER A 590 -15.60 -24.22 8.31
CA SER A 590 -16.92 -23.82 7.77
C SER A 590 -17.90 -23.24 8.80
N ASP A 591 -17.67 -23.51 10.08
CA ASP A 591 -18.35 -22.90 11.25
C ASP A 591 -17.80 -21.50 11.62
N ASN A 592 -17.26 -20.74 10.66
CA ASN A 592 -16.90 -19.34 10.86
C ASN A 592 -18.16 -18.44 10.92
N ARG A 593 -18.17 -17.53 11.89
CA ARG A 593 -19.33 -16.66 12.23
C ARG A 593 -19.73 -15.68 11.12
N ASP A 594 -18.78 -15.24 10.31
CA ASP A 594 -18.98 -14.28 9.21
C ASP A 594 -18.58 -14.88 7.84
N PRO A 595 -19.53 -15.42 7.06
CA PRO A 595 -19.28 -15.87 5.70
C PRO A 595 -18.86 -14.74 4.75
N GLY A 596 -19.25 -13.49 5.02
CA GLY A 596 -18.87 -12.32 4.23
C GLY A 596 -17.37 -12.00 4.35
N ALA A 597 -16.85 -12.01 5.58
CA ALA A 597 -15.42 -11.87 5.82
C ALA A 597 -14.60 -13.04 5.21
N VAL A 598 -15.11 -14.28 5.28
CA VAL A 598 -14.47 -15.42 4.62
C VAL A 598 -14.49 -15.28 3.09
N ARG A 599 -15.62 -14.85 2.50
CA ARG A 599 -15.69 -14.51 1.06
C ARG A 599 -14.64 -13.48 0.67
N ARG A 600 -14.42 -12.42 1.47
CA ARG A 600 -13.36 -11.42 1.22
C ARG A 600 -11.96 -11.99 1.36
N LEU A 601 -11.69 -12.83 2.35
CA LEU A 601 -10.40 -13.51 2.51
C LEU A 601 -10.07 -14.34 1.26
N VAL A 602 -11.03 -15.14 0.79
CA VAL A 602 -10.83 -15.99 -0.40
C VAL A 602 -10.70 -15.17 -1.68
N ASP A 603 -11.47 -14.10 -1.87
CA ASP A 603 -11.35 -13.22 -3.04
C ASP A 603 -9.94 -12.58 -3.12
N VAL A 604 -9.38 -12.13 -1.99
CA VAL A 604 -8.01 -11.60 -1.94
C VAL A 604 -6.99 -12.67 -2.32
N LEU A 605 -7.04 -13.85 -1.70
CA LEU A 605 -6.09 -14.95 -1.95
C LEU A 605 -6.15 -15.45 -3.39
N LEU A 606 -7.36 -15.73 -3.90
CA LEU A 606 -7.53 -16.15 -5.29
C LEU A 606 -7.11 -15.05 -6.29
N ARG A 607 -7.15 -13.76 -5.92
CA ARG A 607 -6.64 -12.68 -6.78
C ARG A 607 -5.10 -12.63 -6.80
N THR A 608 -4.43 -12.77 -5.67
CA THR A 608 -2.96 -12.85 -5.61
C THR A 608 -2.38 -14.18 -6.13
N GLY A 609 -3.24 -15.09 -6.61
CA GLY A 609 -2.81 -16.34 -7.22
C GLY A 609 -2.55 -17.46 -6.21
N VAL A 610 -2.94 -17.28 -4.95
CA VAL A 610 -2.88 -18.32 -3.92
C VAL A 610 -3.93 -19.38 -4.20
N GLU A 611 -3.49 -20.63 -4.25
CA GLU A 611 -4.36 -21.80 -4.36
C GLU A 611 -5.03 -22.11 -3.01
N VAL A 612 -6.34 -22.38 -3.04
CA VAL A 612 -7.10 -22.88 -1.89
C VAL A 612 -7.90 -24.11 -2.27
N SER A 613 -8.02 -25.06 -1.35
CA SER A 613 -8.85 -26.26 -1.48
C SER A 613 -9.94 -26.29 -0.41
N VAL A 614 -10.87 -27.25 -0.52
CA VAL A 614 -11.99 -27.44 0.41
C VAL A 614 -12.08 -28.92 0.75
N SER A 615 -12.27 -29.27 2.03
CA SER A 615 -12.55 -30.65 2.43
C SER A 615 -13.97 -31.06 2.05
N GLU A 616 -14.12 -32.25 1.47
CA GLU A 616 -15.44 -32.80 1.13
C GLU A 616 -16.10 -33.47 2.33
N GLU A 617 -15.29 -34.06 3.21
CA GLU A 617 -15.68 -34.63 4.50
C GLU A 617 -15.03 -33.87 5.68
N ALA A 618 -15.29 -34.33 6.91
CA ALA A 618 -14.57 -33.84 8.09
C ALA A 618 -13.09 -34.24 8.02
N VAL A 619 -12.18 -33.33 8.35
CA VAL A 619 -10.73 -33.52 8.23
C VAL A 619 -10.03 -33.33 9.56
N ARG A 620 -8.92 -34.06 9.76
CA ARG A 620 -8.13 -34.00 10.99
C ARG A 620 -6.74 -33.42 10.75
N ALA A 621 -6.33 -32.49 11.59
CA ALA A 621 -5.00 -31.87 11.57
C ALA A 621 -4.57 -31.56 13.01
N ASP A 622 -3.28 -31.78 13.32
CA ASP A 622 -2.67 -31.60 14.65
C ASP A 622 -3.51 -32.20 15.82
N GLY A 623 -4.05 -33.41 15.59
CA GLY A 623 -4.86 -34.17 16.55
C GLY A 623 -6.30 -33.67 16.75
N ARG A 624 -6.69 -32.58 16.08
CA ARG A 624 -8.04 -32.00 16.11
C ARG A 624 -8.82 -32.33 14.84
N GLU A 625 -10.13 -32.20 14.91
CA GLU A 625 -11.07 -32.47 13.82
C GLU A 625 -11.83 -31.21 13.44
N TYR A 626 -12.10 -31.04 12.15
CA TYR A 626 -12.71 -29.85 11.55
C TYR A 626 -13.82 -30.27 10.58
N PRO A 627 -14.93 -29.53 10.52
CA PRO A 627 -16.13 -29.90 9.76
C PRO A 627 -15.89 -29.97 8.25
N ALA A 628 -16.77 -30.71 7.56
CA ALA A 628 -16.83 -30.72 6.10
C ALA A 628 -17.01 -29.30 5.54
N GLY A 629 -16.42 -29.05 4.36
CA GLY A 629 -16.37 -27.72 3.77
C GLY A 629 -15.33 -26.78 4.39
N THR A 630 -14.42 -27.28 5.22
CA THR A 630 -13.28 -26.49 5.74
C THR A 630 -12.37 -26.10 4.57
N ILE A 631 -12.04 -24.81 4.47
CA ILE A 631 -11.08 -24.33 3.46
C ILE A 631 -9.66 -24.66 3.93
N VAL A 632 -8.85 -25.16 3.02
CA VAL A 632 -7.51 -25.70 3.25
C VAL A 632 -6.51 -24.93 2.39
N ILE A 633 -5.60 -24.20 3.04
CA ILE A 633 -4.64 -23.28 2.42
C ILE A 633 -3.23 -23.79 2.71
N ARG A 634 -2.66 -24.55 1.77
CA ARG A 634 -1.35 -25.20 1.92
C ARG A 634 -0.22 -24.25 1.53
N ARG A 635 0.97 -24.37 2.14
CA ARG A 635 2.17 -23.62 1.69
C ARG A 635 2.98 -24.30 0.60
N ASP A 636 2.78 -25.59 0.27
CA ASP A 636 3.54 -26.29 -0.79
C ASP A 636 3.07 -25.93 -2.22
N GLN A 637 3.01 -24.62 -2.45
CA GLN A 637 2.70 -23.89 -3.69
C GLN A 637 3.69 -22.73 -3.85
N PRO A 638 3.94 -22.20 -5.07
CA PRO A 638 4.96 -21.16 -5.30
C PRO A 638 4.86 -19.91 -4.41
N TYR A 639 3.63 -19.54 -4.04
CA TYR A 639 3.35 -18.35 -3.24
C TYR A 639 3.15 -18.64 -1.74
N GLY A 640 3.62 -19.81 -1.27
CA GLY A 640 3.61 -20.18 0.15
C GLY A 640 4.30 -19.16 1.08
N ALA A 641 5.24 -18.37 0.57
CA ALA A 641 5.85 -17.23 1.28
C ALA A 641 4.86 -16.05 1.46
N HIS A 642 4.11 -15.68 0.41
CA HIS A 642 3.04 -14.69 0.50
C HIS A 642 1.91 -15.13 1.44
N VAL A 643 1.49 -16.40 1.37
CA VAL A 643 0.49 -16.94 2.31
C VAL A 643 0.99 -16.83 3.75
N LYS A 644 2.24 -17.24 4.01
CA LYS A 644 2.86 -17.15 5.34
C LYS A 644 2.89 -15.73 5.87
N ASP A 645 3.32 -14.77 5.05
CA ASP A 645 3.37 -13.37 5.45
C ASP A 645 1.98 -12.75 5.70
N LEU A 646 0.94 -13.13 4.93
CA LEU A 646 -0.43 -12.70 5.19
C LEU A 646 -1.05 -13.31 6.46
N PHE A 647 -0.73 -14.57 6.74
CA PHE A 647 -1.36 -15.33 7.83
C PHE A 647 -0.63 -15.19 9.17
N ASP A 648 0.69 -15.04 9.17
CA ASP A 648 1.48 -15.00 10.41
C ASP A 648 1.13 -13.81 11.31
N VAL A 649 1.33 -14.02 12.61
CA VAL A 649 1.38 -12.94 13.60
C VAL A 649 2.70 -12.22 13.43
N GLN A 650 2.67 -11.04 12.79
CA GLN A 650 3.86 -10.20 12.64
C GLN A 650 4.44 -9.83 14.00
N ARG A 651 5.77 -9.86 14.11
CA ARG A 651 6.53 -9.49 15.31
C ARG A 651 7.68 -8.58 14.89
N TYR A 652 7.42 -7.28 14.82
CA TYR A 652 8.43 -6.31 14.39
C TYR A 652 9.54 -6.20 15.47
N PRO A 653 10.84 -6.22 15.09
CA PRO A 653 11.94 -6.23 16.04
C PRO A 653 12.07 -4.92 16.82
N GLU A 654 12.67 -4.96 18.00
CA GLU A 654 12.95 -3.77 18.79
C GLU A 654 14.06 -2.92 18.15
N GLY A 655 13.97 -1.59 18.29
CA GLY A 655 14.94 -0.63 17.75
C GLY A 655 14.27 0.46 16.91
N SER A 656 14.80 0.69 15.71
CA SER A 656 14.30 1.69 14.76
C SER A 656 12.84 1.43 14.38
N PRO A 657 11.98 2.46 14.23
CA PRO A 657 10.59 2.28 13.83
C PRO A 657 10.45 1.75 12.37
N PRO A 658 9.34 1.06 12.05
CA PRO A 658 9.04 0.64 10.68
C PRO A 658 8.89 1.89 9.79
N TYR A 659 9.16 1.73 8.48
CA TYR A 659 8.96 2.78 7.50
C TYR A 659 7.47 3.21 7.36
N ASP A 660 6.52 2.28 7.54
CA ASP A 660 5.08 2.56 7.43
C ASP A 660 4.26 1.93 8.56
N VAL A 661 4.19 0.59 8.65
CA VAL A 661 3.44 -0.14 9.71
C VAL A 661 4.13 -1.43 10.15
N ALA A 662 3.86 -1.88 11.38
CA ALA A 662 4.47 -3.06 11.99
C ALA A 662 3.71 -4.40 11.79
N GLY A 663 2.37 -4.40 11.66
CA GLY A 663 1.55 -5.63 11.64
C GLY A 663 0.28 -5.59 10.78
N TRP A 664 -0.07 -6.73 10.16
CA TRP A 664 -1.14 -6.83 9.16
C TRP A 664 -1.76 -8.23 8.98
N THR A 665 -1.73 -9.09 10.00
CA THR A 665 -2.29 -10.45 9.92
C THR A 665 -3.72 -10.43 9.33
N LEU A 666 -3.87 -10.86 8.07
CA LEU A 666 -5.04 -10.59 7.25
C LEU A 666 -6.33 -11.19 7.86
N PRO A 667 -6.34 -12.44 8.36
CA PRO A 667 -7.50 -12.98 9.06
C PRO A 667 -7.90 -12.20 10.33
N LEU A 668 -6.97 -11.52 11.02
CA LEU A 668 -7.34 -10.65 12.16
C LEU A 668 -8.00 -9.35 11.71
N LEU A 669 -7.52 -8.73 10.63
CA LEU A 669 -8.12 -7.51 10.04
C LEU A 669 -9.54 -7.76 9.49
N LEU A 670 -9.79 -8.98 9.01
CA LEU A 670 -11.10 -9.44 8.52
C LEU A 670 -11.98 -10.05 9.63
N GLY A 671 -11.46 -10.33 10.83
CA GLY A 671 -12.20 -11.02 11.89
C GLY A 671 -12.43 -12.53 11.66
N VAL A 672 -11.71 -13.15 10.72
CA VAL A 672 -11.85 -14.57 10.34
C VAL A 672 -11.04 -15.46 11.29
N ARG A 673 -11.68 -16.50 11.84
CA ARG A 673 -10.99 -17.54 12.62
C ARG A 673 -10.25 -18.49 11.69
N ARG A 674 -8.92 -18.35 11.65
CA ARG A 674 -7.99 -19.34 11.08
C ARG A 674 -7.53 -20.37 12.13
N VAL A 675 -7.05 -21.50 11.65
CA VAL A 675 -6.28 -22.52 12.39
C VAL A 675 -4.94 -22.68 11.70
N GLU A 676 -3.86 -22.73 12.48
CA GLU A 676 -2.48 -22.98 12.02
C GLU A 676 -2.18 -24.48 12.13
N VAL A 677 -1.54 -25.04 11.11
CA VAL A 677 -1.19 -26.47 11.04
C VAL A 677 0.33 -26.62 10.99
N MET A 678 0.87 -27.37 11.96
CA MET A 678 2.31 -27.65 12.09
C MET A 678 2.68 -29.02 11.51
N GLY A 679 1.79 -30.00 11.58
CA GLY A 679 1.96 -31.32 10.97
C GLY A 679 1.61 -31.36 9.48
N PRO A 680 1.36 -32.56 8.92
CA PRO A 680 0.89 -32.70 7.54
C PRO A 680 -0.47 -32.03 7.31
N MET A 681 -0.59 -31.26 6.23
CA MET A 681 -1.87 -30.71 5.76
C MET A 681 -2.81 -31.83 5.30
N PRO A 682 -4.13 -31.76 5.60
CA PRO A 682 -5.06 -32.85 5.37
C PRO A 682 -5.24 -33.22 3.88
N GLU A 683 -5.50 -34.50 3.66
CA GLU A 683 -5.91 -35.09 2.38
C GLU A 683 -7.45 -35.04 2.23
N GLY A 684 -8.01 -35.59 1.14
CA GLY A 684 -9.47 -35.58 0.92
C GLY A 684 -10.03 -34.18 0.64
N THR A 685 -9.28 -33.35 -0.11
CA THR A 685 -9.68 -31.98 -0.45
C THR A 685 -9.72 -31.78 -1.96
N ARG A 686 -10.69 -31.00 -2.44
CA ARG A 686 -10.78 -30.56 -3.84
C ARG A 686 -10.32 -29.11 -3.97
N PRO A 687 -9.64 -28.71 -5.06
CA PRO A 687 -9.40 -27.30 -5.35
C PRO A 687 -10.69 -26.48 -5.43
N ALA A 688 -10.60 -25.17 -5.13
CA ALA A 688 -11.63 -24.20 -5.45
C ALA A 688 -11.22 -23.39 -6.69
N ALA A 689 -12.13 -23.26 -7.66
CA ALA A 689 -11.90 -22.45 -8.87
C ALA A 689 -12.22 -20.97 -8.64
N ASP A 690 -13.08 -20.67 -7.66
CA ASP A 690 -13.61 -19.35 -7.36
C ASP A 690 -14.07 -19.24 -5.88
N VAL A 691 -14.54 -18.05 -5.50
CA VAL A 691 -15.02 -17.76 -4.14
C VAL A 691 -16.26 -18.61 -3.78
N ALA A 692 -17.11 -18.95 -4.76
CA ALA A 692 -18.35 -19.70 -4.51
C ALA A 692 -18.06 -21.19 -4.20
N SER A 693 -17.23 -21.84 -5.03
CA SER A 693 -16.76 -23.21 -4.84
C SER A 693 -15.88 -23.37 -3.61
N ALA A 694 -15.23 -22.30 -3.13
CA ALA A 694 -14.55 -22.26 -1.83
C ALA A 694 -15.52 -22.12 -0.63
N THR A 695 -16.51 -21.23 -0.71
CA THR A 695 -17.34 -20.82 0.44
C THR A 695 -18.73 -21.46 0.51
N GLY A 696 -19.12 -22.30 -0.45
CA GLY A 696 -20.47 -22.88 -0.55
C GLY A 696 -20.94 -23.76 0.62
N ALA A 697 -20.05 -24.14 1.54
CA ALA A 697 -20.39 -24.85 2.78
C ALA A 697 -20.71 -23.94 3.97
N PHE A 698 -20.31 -22.66 3.93
CA PHE A 698 -20.49 -21.72 5.04
C PHE A 698 -21.97 -21.30 5.08
N ARG A 699 -22.60 -21.39 6.24
CA ARG A 699 -24.03 -21.04 6.44
C ARG A 699 -24.23 -19.73 7.20
N GLY A 700 -23.28 -19.34 8.05
CA GLY A 700 -23.37 -18.12 8.84
C GLY A 700 -24.27 -18.31 10.06
N ASP A 701 -25.30 -17.48 10.17
CA ASP A 701 -26.17 -17.40 11.36
C ASP A 701 -27.57 -17.90 11.01
N GLY A 702 -27.95 -19.08 11.50
CA GLY A 702 -29.23 -19.72 11.15
C GLY A 702 -30.47 -18.89 11.53
N ARG A 703 -30.32 -17.90 12.41
CA ARG A 703 -31.38 -16.94 12.77
C ARG A 703 -31.77 -16.02 11.61
N GLU A 704 -31.01 -15.99 10.51
CA GLU A 704 -31.38 -15.30 9.27
C GLU A 704 -32.41 -16.05 8.41
N GLU A 705 -32.62 -17.36 8.62
CA GLU A 705 -33.55 -18.16 7.79
C GLU A 705 -35.01 -17.68 7.88
N GLY A 706 -35.38 -17.02 8.99
CA GLY A 706 -36.66 -16.34 9.20
C GLY A 706 -36.74 -14.90 8.63
N GLY A 707 -35.76 -14.47 7.83
CA GLY A 707 -35.67 -13.09 7.30
C GLY A 707 -34.98 -12.09 8.25
N GLY A 708 -34.31 -12.58 9.30
CA GLY A 708 -33.44 -11.76 10.15
C GLY A 708 -32.15 -11.32 9.42
N ILE A 709 -31.50 -10.27 9.94
CA ILE A 709 -30.18 -9.81 9.45
C ILE A 709 -29.22 -9.78 10.63
N SER A 710 -28.20 -10.64 10.64
CA SER A 710 -27.26 -10.77 11.75
C SER A 710 -26.09 -9.79 11.62
N THR A 711 -25.92 -8.90 12.61
CA THR A 711 -24.75 -8.00 12.73
C THR A 711 -23.41 -8.73 12.81
N HIS A 712 -23.43 -10.06 12.92
CA HIS A 712 -22.25 -10.91 12.82
C HIS A 712 -21.64 -10.93 11.41
N HIS A 713 -22.42 -10.66 10.35
CA HIS A 713 -21.94 -10.72 8.96
C HIS A 713 -21.51 -9.33 8.46
N SER A 714 -20.40 -9.26 7.73
CA SER A 714 -19.90 -8.00 7.16
C SER A 714 -20.91 -7.32 6.21
N ASP A 715 -21.71 -8.10 5.47
CA ASP A 715 -22.72 -7.56 4.52
C ASP A 715 -24.08 -7.19 5.16
N ALA A 716 -24.24 -7.42 6.47
CA ALA A 716 -25.47 -7.10 7.21
C ALA A 716 -25.85 -5.61 7.11
N TRP A 717 -24.85 -4.73 7.05
CA TRP A 717 -25.05 -3.28 7.04
C TRP A 717 -25.56 -2.77 5.69
N THR A 718 -25.14 -3.40 4.59
CA THR A 718 -25.73 -3.18 3.25
C THR A 718 -27.16 -3.68 3.19
N ARG A 719 -27.46 -4.85 3.80
CA ARG A 719 -28.83 -5.39 3.89
C ARG A 719 -29.75 -4.48 4.73
N LEU A 720 -29.26 -4.02 5.88
CA LEU A 720 -29.92 -3.04 6.76
C LEU A 720 -30.21 -1.72 6.05
N ALA A 721 -29.20 -1.12 5.39
CA ALA A 721 -29.36 0.14 4.69
C ALA A 721 -30.39 0.04 3.54
N ALA A 722 -30.37 -1.05 2.77
CA ALA A 722 -31.36 -1.32 1.74
C ALA A 722 -32.78 -1.51 2.30
N ALA A 723 -32.92 -2.26 3.41
CA ALA A 723 -34.20 -2.47 4.06
C ALA A 723 -34.80 -1.14 4.58
N LEU A 724 -34.00 -0.34 5.30
CA LEU A 724 -34.41 0.98 5.80
C LEU A 724 -34.74 1.96 4.66
N ALA A 725 -34.01 1.91 3.55
CA ALA A 725 -34.30 2.72 2.35
C ALA A 725 -35.59 2.28 1.63
N SER A 726 -36.01 1.01 1.76
CA SER A 726 -37.30 0.52 1.28
C SER A 726 -38.49 0.82 2.21
N GLY A 727 -38.23 1.44 3.37
CA GLY A 727 -39.25 1.76 4.38
C GLY A 727 -39.55 0.62 5.36
N ALA A 728 -38.76 -0.47 5.36
CA ALA A 728 -38.94 -1.58 6.30
C ALA A 728 -38.53 -1.17 7.72
N GLY A 729 -39.43 -1.37 8.69
CA GLY A 729 -39.14 -1.13 10.11
C GLY A 729 -38.43 -2.31 10.76
N LEU A 730 -37.24 -2.09 11.32
CA LEU A 730 -36.42 -3.11 11.98
C LEU A 730 -36.11 -2.76 13.45
N ARG A 731 -35.89 -3.76 14.30
CA ARG A 731 -35.28 -3.63 15.64
C ARG A 731 -34.07 -4.55 15.75
N LEU A 732 -33.02 -4.11 16.42
CA LEU A 732 -31.91 -4.97 16.82
C LEU A 732 -32.25 -5.67 18.14
N GLY A 733 -32.10 -7.00 18.19
CA GLY A 733 -32.10 -7.75 19.45
C GLY A 733 -30.80 -7.49 20.23
N THR A 734 -30.94 -7.04 21.48
CA THR A 734 -29.84 -6.63 22.36
C THR A 734 -29.44 -7.66 23.40
N THR A 735 -30.31 -8.64 23.66
CA THR A 735 -30.07 -9.72 24.62
C THR A 735 -30.73 -11.03 24.17
N GLY A 736 -30.35 -12.15 24.81
CA GLY A 736 -31.00 -13.44 24.65
C GLY A 736 -30.78 -14.10 23.29
N GLU A 737 -31.72 -14.94 22.87
CA GLU A 737 -31.64 -15.72 21.62
C GLU A 737 -31.44 -14.86 20.37
N TRP A 738 -31.94 -13.63 20.36
CA TRP A 738 -31.91 -12.72 19.21
C TRP A 738 -30.81 -11.66 19.31
N GLU A 739 -29.87 -11.79 20.26
CA GLU A 739 -28.75 -10.85 20.40
C GLU A 739 -27.96 -10.73 19.08
N GLY A 740 -27.79 -9.50 18.61
CA GLY A 740 -27.05 -9.18 17.40
C GLY A 740 -27.86 -9.32 16.11
N VAL A 741 -29.16 -9.63 16.13
CA VAL A 741 -29.99 -9.81 14.93
C VAL A 741 -31.00 -8.69 14.77
N PHE A 742 -31.10 -8.11 13.57
CA PHE A 742 -32.21 -7.25 13.19
C PHE A 742 -33.43 -8.09 12.80
N LEU A 743 -34.58 -7.73 13.35
CA LEU A 743 -35.88 -8.37 13.11
C LEU A 743 -36.94 -7.34 12.70
N PRO A 744 -37.98 -7.74 11.96
CA PRO A 744 -39.14 -6.90 11.69
C PRO A 744 -39.79 -6.36 12.98
N VAL A 745 -40.20 -5.09 12.95
CA VAL A 745 -40.86 -4.36 14.06
C VAL A 745 -42.13 -5.05 14.59
N GLU A 746 -42.77 -5.87 13.77
CA GLU A 746 -44.03 -6.55 14.08
C GLU A 746 -43.86 -7.88 14.84
N GLY A 747 -42.63 -8.36 15.05
CA GLY A 747 -42.36 -9.62 15.76
C GLY A 747 -41.12 -9.69 16.66
N GLY A 748 -40.23 -8.67 16.65
CA GLY A 748 -39.01 -8.67 17.45
C GLY A 748 -39.14 -8.06 18.87
N PRO A 749 -38.29 -8.48 19.84
CA PRO A 749 -38.25 -7.93 21.20
C PRO A 749 -38.01 -6.41 21.25
N THR A 750 -38.40 -5.78 22.36
CA THR A 750 -38.69 -4.34 22.44
C THR A 750 -37.59 -3.47 23.04
N GLU A 751 -36.40 -4.01 23.26
CA GLU A 751 -35.34 -3.35 24.06
C GLU A 751 -34.68 -2.14 23.35
N LEU A 752 -34.60 -2.14 22.02
CA LEU A 752 -34.14 -0.98 21.22
C LEU A 752 -35.25 -0.28 20.44
N ALA A 753 -35.03 1.01 20.17
CA ALA A 753 -35.88 1.83 19.33
C ALA A 753 -36.02 1.23 17.91
N ALA A 754 -37.22 1.35 17.33
CA ALA A 754 -37.49 0.89 15.98
C ALA A 754 -36.76 1.76 14.95
N LEU A 755 -35.84 1.16 14.20
CA LEU A 755 -35.22 1.76 13.03
C LEU A 755 -36.26 1.77 11.91
N ARG A 756 -36.96 2.90 11.76
CA ARG A 756 -38.05 3.11 10.78
C ARG A 756 -37.61 3.82 9.51
N ARG A 757 -36.43 4.42 9.51
CA ARG A 757 -35.83 5.13 8.37
C ARG A 757 -34.31 5.07 8.46
N LEU A 758 -33.65 5.26 7.32
CA LEU A 758 -32.20 5.48 7.29
C LEU A 758 -31.88 6.90 7.82
N PRO A 759 -30.87 7.07 8.69
CA PRO A 759 -30.37 8.40 9.05
C PRO A 759 -29.67 9.09 7.87
N ARG A 760 -29.82 10.41 7.78
CA ARG A 760 -29.16 11.27 6.80
C ARG A 760 -27.72 11.51 7.26
N ILE A 761 -26.76 10.79 6.67
CA ILE A 761 -25.35 10.85 7.07
C ILE A 761 -24.64 11.97 6.31
N GLY A 762 -24.01 12.89 7.04
CA GLY A 762 -23.03 13.83 6.51
C GLY A 762 -21.61 13.33 6.77
N LEU A 763 -20.73 13.45 5.78
CA LEU A 763 -19.28 13.21 5.93
C LEU A 763 -18.53 14.52 5.70
N TYR A 764 -17.79 14.99 6.70
CA TYR A 764 -17.02 16.23 6.60
C TYR A 764 -15.82 16.09 5.66
N ALA A 765 -15.76 16.92 4.62
CA ALA A 765 -14.78 16.83 3.55
C ALA A 765 -14.08 18.19 3.29
N PRO A 766 -12.87 18.42 3.82
CA PRO A 766 -12.15 19.68 3.65
C PRO A 766 -11.52 19.84 2.24
N TRP A 767 -11.26 21.08 1.84
CA TRP A 767 -10.60 21.43 0.56
C TRP A 767 -9.10 21.10 0.47
N SER A 768 -8.49 20.59 1.54
CA SER A 768 -7.13 20.02 1.51
C SER A 768 -7.07 18.63 0.88
N GLY A 769 -8.22 17.98 0.68
CA GLY A 769 -8.29 16.52 0.64
C GLY A 769 -7.97 15.90 2.01
N SER A 770 -8.39 14.64 2.20
CA SER A 770 -7.96 13.82 3.33
C SER A 770 -8.08 12.35 2.94
N MET A 771 -7.00 11.58 3.09
CA MET A 771 -7.02 10.15 2.75
C MET A 771 -7.94 9.38 3.70
N ASP A 772 -8.04 9.76 4.98
CA ASP A 772 -8.93 9.10 5.94
C ASP A 772 -10.42 9.40 5.69
N GLU A 773 -10.73 10.56 5.09
CA GLU A 773 -12.06 10.88 4.54
C GLU A 773 -12.37 10.02 3.32
N GLY A 774 -11.42 9.89 2.39
CA GLY A 774 -11.60 9.07 1.19
C GLY A 774 -11.71 7.57 1.50
N TRP A 775 -10.98 7.09 2.51
CA TRP A 775 -11.18 5.74 3.06
C TRP A 775 -12.53 5.56 3.74
N MET A 776 -13.08 6.60 4.39
CA MET A 776 -14.46 6.56 4.91
C MET A 776 -15.49 6.55 3.78
N ARG A 777 -15.30 7.33 2.70
CA ARG A 777 -16.12 7.25 1.49
C ARG A 777 -16.09 5.84 0.90
N TYR A 778 -14.91 5.23 0.74
CA TYR A 778 -14.81 3.83 0.30
C TYR A 778 -15.62 2.88 1.18
N VAL A 779 -15.57 3.04 2.51
CA VAL A 779 -16.35 2.19 3.44
C VAL A 779 -17.86 2.41 3.28
N LEU A 780 -18.33 3.65 3.14
CA LEU A 780 -19.76 3.94 2.93
C LEU A 780 -20.24 3.45 1.55
N ASP A 781 -19.51 3.78 0.48
CA ASP A 781 -19.84 3.42 -0.91
C ASP A 781 -19.80 1.91 -1.15
N SER A 782 -18.76 1.22 -0.65
CA SER A 782 -18.66 -0.25 -0.78
C SER A 782 -19.75 -1.00 -0.01
N ASN A 783 -20.29 -0.41 1.06
CA ASN A 783 -21.44 -0.93 1.80
C ASN A 783 -22.79 -0.38 1.31
N ARG A 784 -22.81 0.48 0.28
CA ARG A 784 -24.00 1.15 -0.29
C ARG A 784 -24.79 1.98 0.73
N ILE A 785 -24.10 2.62 1.67
CA ILE A 785 -24.69 3.53 2.66
C ILE A 785 -24.61 4.95 2.11
N PRO A 786 -25.74 5.58 1.71
CA PRO A 786 -25.73 6.94 1.16
C PRO A 786 -25.32 7.99 2.21
N TYR A 787 -24.55 8.98 1.75
CA TYR A 787 -24.10 10.12 2.54
C TYR A 787 -24.09 11.40 1.70
N VAL A 788 -23.93 12.54 2.37
CA VAL A 788 -23.71 13.85 1.75
C VAL A 788 -22.33 14.37 2.18
N SER A 789 -21.48 14.78 1.24
CA SER A 789 -20.23 15.46 1.58
C SER A 789 -20.52 16.86 2.12
N VAL A 790 -20.13 17.13 3.37
CA VAL A 790 -20.34 18.41 4.05
C VAL A 790 -19.03 19.21 3.99
N ARG A 791 -19.06 20.35 3.29
CA ARG A 791 -17.89 21.24 3.12
C ARG A 791 -17.82 22.28 4.24
N ASN A 792 -16.65 22.92 4.38
CA ASN A 792 -16.37 23.91 5.43
C ASN A 792 -17.44 25.02 5.48
N GLU A 793 -17.89 25.49 4.31
CA GLU A 793 -18.87 26.57 4.15
C GLU A 793 -20.27 26.12 4.58
N MET A 794 -20.63 24.86 4.29
CA MET A 794 -21.90 24.25 4.72
C MET A 794 -21.96 24.11 6.24
N VAL A 795 -20.83 23.90 6.92
CA VAL A 795 -20.78 23.90 8.38
C VAL A 795 -20.86 25.33 8.95
N ARG A 796 -20.07 26.27 8.39
CA ARG A 796 -20.12 27.69 8.80
C ARG A 796 -21.50 28.34 8.61
N ALA A 797 -22.31 27.83 7.68
CA ALA A 797 -23.67 28.33 7.41
C ALA A 797 -24.70 27.96 8.49
N GLY A 798 -24.41 27.02 9.39
CA GLY A 798 -25.33 26.59 10.44
C GLY A 798 -26.42 25.61 9.98
N ASP A 799 -27.43 25.42 10.84
CA ASP A 799 -28.60 24.53 10.68
C ASP A 799 -28.35 23.18 9.98
N LEU A 800 -27.28 22.49 10.38
CA LEU A 800 -26.94 21.14 9.89
C LEU A 800 -28.11 20.15 10.03
N GLY A 801 -28.92 20.30 11.08
CA GLY A 801 -30.06 19.42 11.37
C GLY A 801 -31.17 19.47 10.31
N SER A 802 -31.25 20.55 9.51
CA SER A 802 -32.18 20.64 8.39
C SER A 802 -31.92 19.59 7.30
N PHE A 803 -30.66 19.19 7.07
CA PHE A 803 -30.28 18.26 5.99
C PHE A 803 -29.56 16.97 6.44
N ILE A 804 -28.93 16.94 7.63
CA ILE A 804 -28.32 15.72 8.21
C ILE A 804 -28.84 15.36 9.61
N ASP A 805 -28.72 14.09 9.95
CA ASP A 805 -29.03 13.48 11.24
C ASP A 805 -27.74 13.08 12.00
N VAL A 806 -26.68 12.74 11.24
CA VAL A 806 -25.37 12.30 11.74
C VAL A 806 -24.28 13.08 11.00
N LEU A 807 -23.25 13.55 11.71
CA LEU A 807 -22.04 14.10 11.10
C LEU A 807 -20.83 13.23 11.45
N ILE A 808 -20.15 12.71 10.43
CA ILE A 808 -18.89 11.96 10.56
C ILE A 808 -17.72 12.89 10.24
N ILE A 809 -16.75 12.98 11.14
CA ILE A 809 -15.45 13.64 10.94
C ILE A 809 -14.36 12.56 11.03
N ALA A 810 -13.74 12.27 9.88
CA ALA A 810 -12.60 11.36 9.78
C ALA A 810 -11.35 11.94 10.48
N SER A 811 -10.27 11.16 10.57
CA SER A 811 -9.04 11.53 11.28
C SER A 811 -8.38 12.77 10.66
N LEU A 812 -8.59 13.90 11.32
CA LEU A 812 -8.09 15.23 10.99
C LEU A 812 -7.66 15.90 12.29
N SER A 813 -6.47 16.50 12.32
CA SER A 813 -6.02 17.23 13.51
C SER A 813 -6.87 18.48 13.76
N ALA A 814 -6.98 18.92 15.01
CA ALA A 814 -7.61 20.19 15.38
C ALA A 814 -7.12 21.37 14.52
N GLY A 815 -5.81 21.41 14.20
CA GLY A 815 -5.25 22.45 13.32
C GLY A 815 -5.80 22.43 11.88
N GLN A 816 -6.09 21.25 11.33
CA GLN A 816 -6.74 21.11 10.02
C GLN A 816 -8.24 21.40 10.09
N LEU A 817 -8.89 21.02 11.20
CA LEU A 817 -10.30 21.33 11.44
C LEU A 817 -10.53 22.83 11.57
N ASP A 818 -9.84 23.51 12.49
CA ASP A 818 -10.05 24.93 12.78
C ASP A 818 -9.59 25.84 11.62
N ARG A 819 -8.36 25.61 11.12
CA ARG A 819 -7.69 26.52 10.18
C ARG A 819 -7.71 26.09 8.71
N GLY A 820 -7.96 24.81 8.41
CA GLY A 820 -8.03 24.30 7.04
C GLY A 820 -6.78 24.64 6.21
N ARG A 821 -6.98 25.13 4.99
CA ARG A 821 -5.89 25.64 4.14
C ARG A 821 -5.57 27.09 4.48
N ALA A 822 -4.28 27.42 4.55
CA ALA A 822 -3.84 28.76 4.90
C ALA A 822 -4.25 29.79 3.82
N PRO A 823 -4.63 31.02 4.21
CA PRO A 823 -4.81 32.11 3.26
C PRO A 823 -3.56 32.29 2.39
N GLY A 824 -3.75 32.32 1.06
CA GLY A 824 -2.66 32.40 0.09
C GLY A 824 -2.09 31.04 -0.37
N SER A 825 -2.30 29.93 0.35
CA SER A 825 -1.91 28.59 -0.16
C SER A 825 -2.96 27.94 -1.07
N VAL A 826 -4.04 28.66 -1.34
CA VAL A 826 -5.09 28.45 -2.36
C VAL A 826 -5.79 29.78 -2.63
N HIS A 827 -6.56 29.83 -3.72
CA HIS A 827 -7.62 30.81 -3.93
C HIS A 827 -8.55 30.90 -2.71
N GLU A 828 -8.92 32.12 -2.32
CA GLU A 828 -9.60 32.43 -1.05
C GLU A 828 -10.89 31.63 -0.78
N ALA A 829 -11.64 31.31 -1.84
CA ALA A 829 -12.86 30.50 -1.80
C ALA A 829 -12.65 29.06 -1.26
N TYR A 830 -11.41 28.58 -1.15
CA TYR A 830 -11.05 27.25 -0.62
C TYR A 830 -10.21 27.33 0.67
N ALA A 831 -10.03 28.53 1.22
CA ALA A 831 -9.21 28.79 2.41
C ALA A 831 -10.01 28.73 3.73
N GLY A 832 -9.28 28.56 4.83
CA GLY A 832 -9.85 28.42 6.17
C GLY A 832 -10.42 27.02 6.44
N GLY A 833 -10.65 26.72 7.72
CA GLY A 833 -11.27 25.48 8.19
C GLY A 833 -12.73 25.68 8.57
N LEU A 834 -13.13 25.11 9.70
CA LEU A 834 -14.42 25.37 10.34
C LEU A 834 -14.55 26.79 10.88
N ALA A 835 -13.44 27.38 11.35
CA ALA A 835 -13.45 28.63 12.13
C ALA A 835 -14.34 28.52 13.40
N PRO A 836 -14.41 29.55 14.29
CA PRO A 836 -15.27 29.48 15.48
C PRO A 836 -16.74 29.22 15.15
N GLU A 837 -17.23 29.76 14.03
CA GLU A 837 -18.62 29.66 13.60
C GLU A 837 -19.00 28.21 13.25
N GLY A 838 -18.16 27.51 12.50
CA GLY A 838 -18.38 26.10 12.16
C GLY A 838 -18.23 25.16 13.35
N ALA A 839 -17.37 25.51 14.33
CA ALA A 839 -17.28 24.77 15.59
C ALA A 839 -18.58 24.92 16.43
N ILE A 840 -19.12 26.14 16.53
CA ILE A 840 -20.40 26.43 17.19
C ILE A 840 -21.54 25.69 16.49
N ALA A 841 -21.63 25.74 15.15
CA ALA A 841 -22.68 25.05 14.39
C ALA A 841 -22.70 23.52 14.61
N ILE A 842 -21.53 22.89 14.78
CA ILE A 842 -21.43 21.46 15.13
C ILE A 842 -21.89 21.20 16.57
N GLU A 843 -21.54 22.08 17.51
CA GLU A 843 -21.99 21.97 18.90
C GLU A 843 -23.52 22.11 19.00
N GLU A 844 -24.10 23.12 18.33
CA GLU A 844 -25.54 23.36 18.27
C GLU A 844 -26.30 22.22 17.59
N PHE A 845 -25.73 21.62 16.54
CA PHE A 845 -26.27 20.43 15.88
C PHE A 845 -26.40 19.25 16.85
N VAL A 846 -25.34 18.94 17.61
CA VAL A 846 -25.38 17.88 18.63
C VAL A 846 -26.34 18.25 19.76
N ARG A 847 -26.21 19.47 20.31
CA ARG A 847 -27.08 19.99 21.37
C ARG A 847 -28.56 19.90 20.99
N GLY A 848 -28.88 20.12 19.71
CA GLY A 848 -30.19 20.02 19.09
C GLY A 848 -30.58 18.62 18.58
N GLY A 849 -29.99 17.54 19.10
CA GLY A 849 -30.43 16.15 18.86
C GLY A 849 -29.60 15.34 17.86
N GLY A 850 -28.64 15.97 17.16
CA GLY A 850 -27.78 15.30 16.19
C GLY A 850 -26.76 14.35 16.82
N THR A 851 -26.23 13.43 16.02
CA THR A 851 -25.14 12.53 16.43
C THR A 851 -23.84 12.93 15.73
N LEU A 852 -22.81 13.29 16.50
CA LEU A 852 -21.45 13.53 15.99
C LEU A 852 -20.60 12.26 16.11
N ILE A 853 -19.85 11.91 15.09
CA ILE A 853 -18.88 10.81 15.11
C ILE A 853 -17.52 11.40 14.76
N THR A 854 -16.54 11.26 15.66
CA THR A 854 -15.16 11.67 15.40
C THR A 854 -14.19 10.52 15.56
N ILE A 855 -13.18 10.49 14.70
CA ILE A 855 -12.27 9.35 14.51
C ILE A 855 -10.83 9.80 14.65
N GLY A 856 -9.99 8.99 15.30
CA GLY A 856 -8.56 9.22 15.46
C GLY A 856 -8.25 10.64 15.95
N SER A 857 -7.46 11.39 15.18
CA SER A 857 -6.97 12.73 15.53
C SER A 857 -8.04 13.83 15.63
N ALA A 858 -9.28 13.58 15.19
CA ALA A 858 -10.40 14.51 15.35
C ALA A 858 -11.05 14.43 16.75
N THR A 859 -10.79 13.36 17.50
CA THR A 859 -11.42 13.15 18.81
C THR A 859 -11.02 14.17 19.89
N PRO A 860 -9.78 14.69 20.01
CA PRO A 860 -9.43 15.65 21.06
C PRO A 860 -10.05 17.03 20.80
N TRP A 861 -10.30 17.37 19.53
CA TRP A 861 -11.05 18.54 19.13
C TRP A 861 -12.51 18.46 19.59
N ALA A 862 -13.17 17.31 19.38
CA ALA A 862 -14.54 17.09 19.85
C ALA A 862 -14.66 17.08 21.39
N ILE A 863 -13.68 16.50 22.10
CA ILE A 863 -13.60 16.56 23.57
C ILE A 863 -13.53 18.02 24.05
N SER A 864 -12.66 18.83 23.42
CA SER A 864 -12.51 20.25 23.73
C SER A 864 -13.76 21.08 23.39
N LEU A 865 -14.44 20.78 22.27
CA LEU A 865 -15.64 21.47 21.83
C LEU A 865 -16.81 21.22 22.79
N LEU A 866 -17.12 19.95 23.04
CA LEU A 866 -18.29 19.53 23.84
C LEU A 866 -18.04 19.59 25.36
N LYS A 867 -16.82 19.97 25.78
CA LYS A 867 -16.38 19.94 27.20
C LYS A 867 -16.63 18.56 27.83
N ALA A 868 -16.30 17.52 27.08
CA ALA A 868 -16.46 16.13 27.51
C ALA A 868 -15.42 15.80 28.61
N PRO A 869 -15.81 15.12 29.71
CA PRO A 869 -14.93 14.87 30.84
C PRO A 869 -13.98 13.69 30.62
N LEU A 870 -13.16 13.75 29.56
CA LEU A 870 -12.23 12.71 29.13
C LEU A 870 -10.82 13.26 29.00
N VAL A 871 -9.83 12.48 29.45
CA VAL A 871 -8.40 12.74 29.21
C VAL A 871 -7.86 11.69 28.25
N ASP A 872 -7.23 12.14 27.17
CA ASP A 872 -6.40 11.27 26.33
C ASP A 872 -5.08 10.97 27.03
N VAL A 873 -4.91 9.71 27.45
CA VAL A 873 -3.72 9.27 28.20
C VAL A 873 -2.47 9.21 27.33
N THR A 874 -2.59 9.20 26.00
CA THR A 874 -1.44 9.21 25.08
C THR A 874 -0.81 10.59 24.98
N SER A 875 -1.59 11.66 25.21
CA SER A 875 -1.11 13.04 25.34
C SER A 875 -0.59 13.40 26.75
N GLU A 876 -0.84 12.57 27.77
CA GLU A 876 -0.32 12.80 29.13
C GLU A 876 1.21 12.59 29.20
N PRO A 877 1.92 13.12 30.22
CA PRO A 877 3.37 12.96 30.34
C PRO A 877 3.87 11.51 30.33
N ALA A 878 3.05 10.55 30.78
CA ALA A 878 3.34 9.11 30.71
C ALA A 878 3.23 8.54 29.28
N GLY A 879 2.38 9.11 28.42
CA GLY A 879 2.20 8.70 27.03
C GLY A 879 3.36 9.10 26.10
N ARG A 880 4.30 9.94 26.56
CA ARG A 880 5.47 10.39 25.77
C ARG A 880 6.40 9.28 25.31
N GLU A 881 6.40 8.13 25.99
CA GLU A 881 7.18 6.94 25.64
C GLU A 881 6.34 5.84 24.98
N PHE A 882 5.02 6.04 24.85
CA PHE A 882 4.14 5.12 24.14
C PHE A 882 4.35 5.24 22.62
N SER A 883 4.47 4.10 21.94
CA SER A 883 4.59 4.07 20.48
C SER A 883 3.93 2.83 19.92
N CYS A 884 3.07 3.01 18.93
CA CYS A 884 2.36 1.93 18.24
C CYS A 884 2.19 2.28 16.75
N PRO A 885 3.24 2.05 15.93
CA PRO A 885 3.29 2.42 14.52
C PRO A 885 2.62 1.35 13.65
N GLY A 886 1.28 1.34 13.61
CA GLY A 886 0.50 0.44 12.76
C GLY A 886 0.56 -1.02 13.20
N SER A 887 -0.16 -1.34 14.27
CA SER A 887 -0.25 -2.69 14.82
C SER A 887 -1.70 -3.12 15.04
N VAL A 888 -1.97 -4.42 14.89
CA VAL A 888 -3.26 -5.01 15.23
C VAL A 888 -3.33 -5.22 16.74
N LEU A 889 -4.25 -4.53 17.39
CA LEU A 889 -4.49 -4.59 18.83
C LEU A 889 -5.82 -5.27 19.15
N ARG A 890 -5.87 -5.90 20.33
CA ARG A 890 -7.11 -6.46 20.90
C ARG A 890 -7.88 -5.39 21.65
N ALA A 891 -9.17 -5.31 21.35
CA ALA A 891 -10.14 -4.56 22.13
C ALA A 891 -11.27 -5.46 22.63
N ILE A 892 -11.91 -5.06 23.72
CA ILE A 892 -12.98 -5.80 24.42
C ILE A 892 -14.22 -4.91 24.42
N PRO A 893 -15.36 -5.36 23.86
CA PRO A 893 -16.63 -4.64 23.98
C PRO A 893 -17.12 -4.62 25.43
N GLU A 894 -17.61 -3.47 25.87
CA GLU A 894 -18.42 -3.38 27.10
C GLU A 894 -19.86 -3.80 26.78
N ARG A 895 -20.63 -4.25 27.79
CA ARG A 895 -22.02 -4.68 27.56
C ARG A 895 -22.95 -3.47 27.45
N ALA A 896 -23.42 -3.18 26.23
CA ALA A 896 -24.37 -2.12 25.90
C ALA A 896 -25.18 -2.47 24.65
N ASP A 897 -26.28 -1.77 24.39
CA ASP A 897 -27.17 -2.04 23.25
C ASP A 897 -26.45 -1.91 21.90
N LEU A 898 -25.53 -0.95 21.80
CA LEU A 898 -24.69 -0.72 20.63
C LEU A 898 -23.68 -1.84 20.37
N THR A 899 -23.28 -2.60 21.38
CA THR A 899 -22.26 -3.66 21.29
C THR A 899 -22.84 -5.06 21.19
N ALA A 900 -24.17 -5.22 21.32
CA ALA A 900 -24.89 -6.48 21.15
C ALA A 900 -24.45 -7.22 19.87
N GLY A 901 -24.12 -8.50 20.02
CA GLY A 901 -23.63 -9.35 18.93
C GLY A 901 -22.16 -9.16 18.54
N LEU A 902 -21.42 -8.19 19.08
CA LEU A 902 -19.97 -8.11 18.85
C LEU A 902 -19.26 -9.37 19.40
N PRO A 903 -18.11 -9.78 18.84
CA PRO A 903 -17.30 -10.85 19.42
C PRO A 903 -16.68 -10.41 20.75
N ALA A 904 -16.50 -11.34 21.69
CA ALA A 904 -15.91 -11.09 23.01
C ALA A 904 -14.51 -10.44 22.99
N SER A 905 -13.83 -10.46 21.84
CA SER A 905 -12.78 -9.51 21.53
C SER A 905 -12.82 -9.10 20.06
N VAL A 906 -12.63 -7.81 19.79
CA VAL A 906 -12.49 -7.24 18.44
C VAL A 906 -11.00 -7.00 18.17
N SER A 907 -10.52 -7.39 16.99
CA SER A 907 -9.20 -6.99 16.49
C SER A 907 -9.35 -5.69 15.71
N LEU A 908 -8.58 -4.67 16.08
CA LEU A 908 -8.57 -3.35 15.42
C LEU A 908 -7.16 -2.98 14.96
N MET A 909 -7.04 -2.10 13.97
CA MET A 909 -5.77 -1.50 13.59
C MET A 909 -5.54 -0.19 14.34
N PHE A 910 -4.39 -0.07 15.00
CA PHE A 910 -3.97 1.14 15.70
C PHE A 910 -2.73 1.74 15.02
N SER A 911 -2.82 3.00 14.61
CA SER A 911 -1.68 3.78 14.11
C SER A 911 -1.87 5.23 14.52
N ARG A 912 -1.03 5.74 15.42
CA ARG A 912 -1.13 7.12 15.97
C ARG A 912 -2.51 7.45 16.55
N GLY A 913 -3.16 6.47 17.16
CA GLY A 913 -4.42 6.64 17.87
C GLY A 913 -4.26 7.19 19.29
N ALA A 914 -5.39 7.34 19.98
CA ALA A 914 -5.57 7.83 21.34
C ALA A 914 -6.32 6.80 22.21
N ALA A 915 -6.34 7.03 23.52
CA ALA A 915 -7.08 6.22 24.49
C ALA A 915 -7.53 7.06 25.69
N TYR A 916 -8.72 6.78 26.26
CA TYR A 916 -9.33 7.71 27.22
C TYR A 916 -9.59 7.12 28.61
N ARG A 917 -9.35 7.96 29.62
CA ARG A 917 -9.89 7.85 30.98
C ARG A 917 -10.90 8.98 31.24
N GLU A 918 -11.81 8.78 32.18
CA GLU A 918 -12.63 9.90 32.68
C GLU A 918 -11.77 10.88 33.51
N MET A 919 -12.21 12.14 33.54
CA MET A 919 -11.65 13.18 34.41
C MET A 919 -12.11 13.02 35.85
N THR A 920 -11.18 13.19 36.79
CA THR A 920 -11.46 13.43 38.21
C THR A 920 -12.26 14.72 38.42
N ALA A 921 -12.90 14.87 39.58
CA ALA A 921 -13.68 16.06 39.89
C ALA A 921 -12.86 17.36 39.88
N ASP A 922 -11.56 17.31 40.22
CA ASP A 922 -10.65 18.45 40.15
C ASP A 922 -10.24 18.78 38.72
N GLU A 923 -9.98 17.78 37.87
CA GLU A 923 -9.73 17.99 36.44
C GLU A 923 -10.95 18.60 35.74
N ARG A 924 -12.18 18.16 36.07
CA ARG A 924 -13.41 18.77 35.54
C ARG A 924 -13.53 20.24 35.95
N ARG A 925 -13.33 20.56 37.24
CA ARG A 925 -13.31 21.94 37.75
C ARG A 925 -12.25 22.81 37.05
N ALA A 926 -11.04 22.29 36.88
CA ALA A 926 -9.91 23.03 36.30
C ALA A 926 -10.07 23.28 34.78
N THR A 927 -10.79 22.41 34.07
CA THR A 927 -11.00 22.52 32.61
C THR A 927 -12.33 23.14 32.21
N GLY A 928 -13.28 23.29 33.15
CA GLY A 928 -14.67 23.64 32.83
C GLY A 928 -15.40 22.52 32.09
N SER A 929 -15.04 21.26 32.34
CA SER A 929 -15.69 20.10 31.72
C SER A 929 -17.03 19.78 32.37
N THR A 930 -17.96 19.28 31.57
CA THR A 930 -19.30 18.87 32.00
C THR A 930 -19.26 17.69 32.96
N ASP A 931 -20.24 17.58 33.86
CA ASP A 931 -20.52 16.36 34.63
C ASP A 931 -21.30 15.31 33.81
N ALA A 932 -21.20 15.35 32.47
CA ALA A 932 -21.85 14.38 31.59
C ALA A 932 -21.22 12.99 31.77
N ARG A 933 -21.98 12.04 32.31
CA ARG A 933 -21.54 10.65 32.46
C ARG A 933 -21.21 10.06 31.08
N THR A 934 -19.99 9.59 30.89
CA THR A 934 -19.58 8.94 29.64
C THR A 934 -19.88 7.44 29.70
N GLU A 935 -19.93 6.82 28.53
CA GLU A 935 -20.09 5.37 28.41
C GLU A 935 -18.98 4.81 27.53
N THR A 936 -18.08 4.01 28.12
CA THR A 936 -17.15 3.20 27.34
C THR A 936 -17.93 2.09 26.63
N LEU A 937 -17.80 2.01 25.31
CA LEU A 937 -18.39 0.95 24.49
C LEU A 937 -17.34 -0.09 24.07
N LEU A 938 -16.07 0.32 24.00
CA LEU A 938 -14.94 -0.56 23.67
C LEU A 938 -13.73 -0.14 24.52
N ARG A 939 -13.06 -1.10 25.16
CA ARG A 939 -11.75 -0.90 25.82
C ARG A 939 -10.62 -1.53 25.02
N TYR A 940 -9.44 -0.95 25.07
CA TYR A 940 -8.21 -1.70 24.78
C TYR A 940 -8.04 -2.81 25.82
N ALA A 941 -7.65 -4.01 25.40
CA ALA A 941 -7.57 -5.15 26.30
C ALA A 941 -6.62 -4.87 27.48
N PRO A 942 -6.97 -5.22 28.74
CA PRO A 942 -6.16 -4.92 29.91
C PRO A 942 -4.96 -5.85 30.09
N THR A 943 -4.85 -6.89 29.28
CA THR A 943 -3.64 -7.73 29.12
C THR A 943 -3.60 -8.29 27.69
N ARG A 944 -2.39 -8.65 27.22
CA ARG A 944 -2.18 -9.24 25.88
C ARG A 944 -2.77 -8.36 24.77
N LEU A 945 -2.56 -7.05 24.88
CA LEU A 945 -3.07 -6.01 23.98
C LEU A 945 -2.59 -6.19 22.53
N LEU A 946 -1.29 -6.40 22.31
CA LEU A 946 -0.74 -6.62 20.97
C LEU A 946 -1.18 -7.98 20.43
N GLN A 947 -1.77 -8.00 19.23
CA GLN A 947 -2.06 -9.23 18.49
C GLN A 947 -1.12 -9.45 17.31
N SER A 948 -0.67 -8.39 16.64
CA SER A 948 0.35 -8.43 15.58
C SER A 948 0.99 -7.06 15.37
N GLY A 949 2.32 -7.02 15.21
CA GLY A 949 3.11 -5.80 15.00
C GLY A 949 4.10 -5.58 16.13
N TRP A 950 4.11 -4.36 16.67
CA TRP A 950 4.93 -3.95 17.82
C TRP A 950 4.25 -2.81 18.60
N VAL A 951 4.56 -2.69 19.90
CA VAL A 951 4.11 -1.60 20.77
C VAL A 951 5.13 -1.37 21.89
N ALA A 952 5.48 -0.11 22.15
CA ALA A 952 6.20 0.33 23.34
C ALA A 952 5.22 0.92 24.37
N LYS A 953 5.46 0.62 25.65
CA LYS A 953 4.67 1.07 26.81
C LYS A 953 3.15 0.77 26.69
N PRO A 954 2.73 -0.47 26.35
CA PRO A 954 1.30 -0.82 26.23
C PRO A 954 0.46 -0.45 27.46
N GLU A 955 1.05 -0.50 28.66
CA GLU A 955 0.42 -0.16 29.94
C GLU A 955 -0.17 1.26 30.01
N VAL A 956 0.25 2.16 29.10
CA VAL A 956 -0.37 3.49 28.94
C VAL A 956 -1.83 3.36 28.50
N ILE A 957 -2.14 2.45 27.56
CA ILE A 957 -3.47 2.30 26.97
C ILE A 957 -4.23 1.01 27.38
N GLU A 958 -3.58 0.03 28.01
CA GLU A 958 -4.25 -1.19 28.51
C GLU A 958 -5.41 -0.84 29.48
N GLY A 959 -6.60 -1.41 29.22
CA GLY A 959 -7.83 -1.17 29.99
C GLY A 959 -8.50 0.20 29.77
N LYS A 960 -7.89 1.11 28.99
CA LYS A 960 -8.44 2.43 28.69
C LYS A 960 -9.50 2.35 27.58
N SER A 961 -10.31 3.39 27.46
CA SER A 961 -11.40 3.45 26.48
C SER A 961 -10.88 3.67 25.07
N ALA A 962 -11.33 2.86 24.12
CA ALA A 962 -11.05 2.95 22.68
C ALA A 962 -12.23 3.54 21.88
N TRP A 963 -13.46 3.30 22.34
CA TRP A 963 -14.70 3.91 21.82
C TRP A 963 -15.54 4.38 23.01
N VAL A 964 -15.95 5.65 22.99
CA VAL A 964 -16.77 6.28 24.05
C VAL A 964 -17.99 6.96 23.43
N ARG A 965 -19.16 6.83 24.06
CA ARG A 965 -20.34 7.66 23.83
C ARG A 965 -20.41 8.75 24.91
N VAL A 966 -20.66 9.99 24.50
CA VAL A 966 -20.80 11.17 25.37
C VAL A 966 -22.14 11.86 25.03
N PRO A 967 -23.08 11.99 25.97
CA PRO A 967 -24.33 12.73 25.75
C PRO A 967 -24.07 14.25 25.79
N HIS A 968 -24.75 15.02 24.94
CA HIS A 968 -24.63 16.48 24.91
C HIS A 968 -25.93 17.14 24.43
N GLY A 969 -26.61 17.86 25.33
CA GLY A 969 -27.96 18.40 25.06
C GLY A 969 -28.98 17.29 24.79
N ARG A 970 -29.73 17.38 23.67
CA ARG A 970 -30.63 16.33 23.16
C ARG A 970 -29.90 15.26 22.33
N GLY A 971 -28.63 15.44 21.98
CA GLY A 971 -27.87 14.56 21.10
C GLY A 971 -26.67 13.92 21.79
N ARG A 972 -25.73 13.41 20.98
CA ARG A 972 -24.55 12.66 21.47
C ARG A 972 -23.35 12.76 20.54
N ALA A 973 -22.18 12.44 21.08
CA ALA A 973 -20.97 12.22 20.30
C ALA A 973 -20.39 10.81 20.53
N HIS A 974 -19.90 10.18 19.47
CA HIS A 974 -19.06 9.01 19.52
C HIS A 974 -17.61 9.40 19.22
N LEU A 975 -16.71 8.96 20.09
CA LEU A 975 -15.29 9.25 20.03
C LEU A 975 -14.53 7.93 19.82
N PHE A 976 -13.94 7.75 18.63
CA PHE A 976 -13.12 6.58 18.30
C PHE A 976 -11.64 6.96 18.39
N GLY A 977 -10.92 6.42 19.38
CA GLY A 977 -9.48 6.68 19.55
C GLY A 977 -8.59 6.04 18.48
N PHE A 978 -9.14 5.12 17.70
CA PHE A 978 -8.50 4.47 16.55
C PHE A 978 -9.25 4.84 15.26
N GLN A 979 -8.82 4.29 14.12
CA GLN A 979 -9.50 4.45 12.83
C GLN A 979 -10.19 3.12 12.47
N PRO A 980 -11.51 2.95 12.71
CA PRO A 980 -12.21 1.70 12.40
C PRO A 980 -12.17 1.34 10.91
N GLN A 981 -11.94 2.32 10.05
CA GLN A 981 -11.83 2.22 8.59
C GLN A 981 -10.39 2.18 8.06
N TYR A 982 -9.37 2.07 8.92
CA TYR A 982 -7.94 2.31 8.56
C TYR A 982 -7.54 1.71 7.20
N ARG A 983 -7.26 2.59 6.24
CA ARG A 983 -6.89 2.28 4.84
C ARG A 983 -7.80 1.26 4.11
N GLY A 984 -9.05 1.12 4.53
CA GLY A 984 -9.97 0.09 4.04
C GLY A 984 -9.58 -1.35 4.41
N TRP A 985 -8.62 -1.55 5.32
CA TRP A 985 -8.07 -2.86 5.69
C TRP A 985 -8.95 -3.60 6.71
N SER A 986 -9.32 -2.91 7.80
CA SER A 986 -9.97 -3.50 8.97
C SER A 986 -11.48 -3.68 8.80
N THR A 987 -11.91 -4.50 7.84
CA THR A 987 -13.34 -4.73 7.54
C THR A 987 -14.15 -5.15 8.77
N GLY A 988 -13.55 -5.95 9.67
CA GLY A 988 -14.19 -6.39 10.92
C GLY A 988 -14.56 -5.24 11.88
N THR A 989 -13.96 -4.06 11.76
CA THR A 989 -14.28 -2.87 12.56
C THR A 989 -15.15 -1.82 11.84
N PHE A 990 -15.44 -1.95 10.54
CA PHE A 990 -16.32 -1.01 9.83
C PHE A 990 -17.70 -0.89 10.51
N GLN A 991 -18.23 -2.02 10.98
CA GLN A 991 -19.50 -2.10 11.71
C GLN A 991 -19.58 -1.18 12.94
N LEU A 992 -18.46 -0.77 13.55
CA LEU A 992 -18.48 0.09 14.74
C LEU A 992 -18.95 1.51 14.39
N VAL A 993 -18.54 2.02 13.21
CA VAL A 993 -19.02 3.31 12.70
C VAL A 993 -20.49 3.19 12.27
N PHE A 994 -20.88 2.07 11.65
CA PHE A 994 -22.27 1.84 11.28
C PHE A 994 -23.19 1.71 12.50
N ARG A 995 -22.74 1.06 13.58
CA ARG A 995 -23.43 1.02 14.89
C ARG A 995 -23.66 2.43 15.43
N ALA A 996 -22.61 3.26 15.49
CA ALA A 996 -22.69 4.65 15.92
C ALA A 996 -23.58 5.54 15.02
N ALA A 997 -23.64 5.28 13.71
CA ALA A 997 -24.38 6.11 12.76
C ALA A 997 -25.85 5.67 12.57
N MET A 998 -26.18 4.39 12.77
CA MET A 998 -27.47 3.82 12.35
C MET A 998 -28.35 3.32 13.51
N LEU A 999 -27.77 2.93 14.65
CA LEU A 999 -28.54 2.37 15.77
C LEU A 999 -29.09 3.45 16.73
N GLU A 1000 -28.47 4.63 16.75
CA GLU A 1000 -28.92 5.78 17.54
C GLU A 1000 -29.39 6.93 16.62
N PRO A 1001 -30.59 6.82 16.02
CA PRO A 1001 -31.19 7.94 15.28
C PRO A 1001 -31.35 9.18 16.19
N PRO A 1002 -31.35 10.40 15.62
CA PRO A 1002 -31.60 11.61 16.38
C PRO A 1002 -33.01 11.57 17.00
N ILE A 1003 -33.17 12.21 18.15
CA ILE A 1003 -34.49 12.42 18.74
C ILE A 1003 -35.31 13.28 17.78
N GLU A 1004 -36.51 12.83 17.41
CA GLU A 1004 -37.42 13.60 16.54
C GLU A 1004 -37.64 15.00 17.11
N ARG A 1005 -37.52 16.03 16.25
CA ARG A 1005 -37.34 17.43 16.66
C ARG A 1005 -38.66 18.09 17.07
#